data_AF-A0A7Y7ECZ5-F1
#
_entry.id   AF-A0A7Y7ECZ5-F1
#
_cell.length_a   1.000
_cell.length_b   1.000
_cell.length_c   1.000
_cell.angle_alpha   90.00
_cell.angle_beta   90.00
_cell.angle_gamma   90.00
#
_symmetry.space_group_name_H-M   'P 1'
#
loop_
_entity.id
_entity.type
_entity.pdbx_description
1 polymer ?
#
loop_
_entity_poly.entity_id
_entity_poly.type
_entity_poly.pdbx_seq_one_letter_code
_entity_poly.pdbx_strand_id
1 'polypeptide(L)'
;MYLAISLKGELRKYAGLDKKMNFKMRLLSISFLLLVLSFSAAYGQATFETSKKGNWFASNRWNLISGTDADGIPDANDNVIVRHDMNFGSAGGVTNLTFDGGEVAFTSNVTLAIGGNVTVISNSSIAGYSNNHVFQVAGNFTVNSGVSIDVGALNLTVNGTTTVNGDLNISGYGAKPRNFDDIIINSGGTMLCEGADAYTFNGDITNNGTFTAVDFGTTFAFAGTSGVISGSGLLSFFDAVFNASSSYTNQGNMQIRNSMSGSGTFINGNGGELELQNGGPFTVGTFNASATGNTITYTGYGDPTGFTGSYYNLVLNKSSGTLGFSGAPSILNDLTIQSGIFQVTAVTVNIGNDLNLEGGEFTPDNASAVVNIGGDLNITGGEYDHNNGDVNVTGNISVTGGAFNYSGSSSTLDGGSMYLEGVTLVLSQGTITTTGDLTVETGTDLTGNGAILNVGGNMAYNDGVAEFTAGTLAVNDLTVAAGETLTFTNNTFSSTGTTTVNGTLELTGSSGTKGFGSITVNSGGVYNVTQPNTFTVSGDITNNGSFTGCPGYGTCTYTLTSASGTIDGTAALSMRDLIINSPASYTNQTDLTITQSLTGTGSFVNANGSTLELQGAGPFSLSNFDASAAVNTVTYSGIGDPSLNAGSYYNLIINKSSGTITVNSTTSVANDLTVTQGILATGGSTLTVSNDLLLQGGEFTPNNASSVVNIGGDFNITAGEYDHNFGDVNVTGNISVTGGTFNFTGSSSTLDGGSMYLEGVTLVLSQGTITTTGDLTVETGTNLTGNGATVNVGGNLAYNDGVAEFTAGALSANNVTIAAGETLTFSNVAYTSTGTTTVNGTLNVTGASGTKAFGSILVNSGGNYNVTQPSPFTVSGDITNNGTFTGCPGFGTCTYTLSSTSGL
;
A
#
# COMPACT_ATOMS: atom_id res chain seq x y z
N MET A 1 -24.17 78.76 68.32
CA MET A 1 -23.43 79.72 69.19
C MET A 1 -24.41 80.22 70.24
N TYR A 2 -23.96 80.33 71.48
CA TYR A 2 -24.69 80.76 72.68
C TYR A 2 -25.61 79.75 73.38
N LEU A 3 -24.98 79.14 74.38
CA LEU A 3 -25.43 79.19 75.77
C LEU A 3 -26.14 77.94 76.31
N ALA A 4 -25.30 76.96 76.63
CA ALA A 4 -25.35 76.36 77.95
C ALA A 4 -25.22 77.46 79.04
N ILE A 5 -25.87 77.22 80.18
CA ILE A 5 -25.74 77.89 81.49
C ILE A 5 -26.73 79.03 81.75
N SER A 6 -27.84 78.67 82.40
CA SER A 6 -28.46 79.32 83.58
C SER A 6 -29.93 78.85 83.57
N LEU A 7 -30.36 77.92 84.41
CA LEU A 7 -30.58 78.15 85.82
C LEU A 7 -30.48 76.82 86.59
N LYS A 8 -29.36 76.67 87.29
CA LYS A 8 -29.34 76.03 88.62
C LYS A 8 -30.12 76.93 89.55
N GLY A 9 -31.40 76.64 89.76
CA GLY A 9 -32.20 77.37 90.75
C GLY A 9 -33.65 76.98 90.64
N GLU A 10 -34.01 75.83 91.21
CA GLU A 10 -35.32 75.54 91.87
C GLU A 10 -35.69 74.04 91.98
N LEU A 11 -34.85 73.08 91.60
CA LEU A 11 -35.20 71.64 91.74
C LEU A 11 -34.67 70.95 93.01
N ARG A 12 -34.37 71.71 94.08
CA ARG A 12 -34.10 71.17 95.44
C ARG A 12 -35.37 70.93 96.28
N LYS A 13 -36.53 70.75 95.65
CA LYS A 13 -37.80 70.40 96.33
C LYS A 13 -38.45 69.07 95.92
N TYR A 14 -37.78 68.24 95.11
CA TYR A 14 -38.32 66.94 94.70
C TYR A 14 -37.43 65.72 95.04
N ALA A 15 -36.41 65.88 95.89
CA ALA A 15 -35.59 64.77 96.39
C ALA A 15 -36.29 63.84 97.41
N GLY A 16 -37.57 64.11 97.74
CA GLY A 16 -38.36 63.33 98.71
C GLY A 16 -39.48 62.46 98.10
N LEU A 17 -39.81 62.63 96.82
CA LEU A 17 -40.87 61.85 96.15
C LEU A 17 -40.34 60.80 95.14
N ASP A 18 -39.05 60.83 94.82
CA ASP A 18 -38.46 60.01 93.76
C ASP A 18 -38.16 58.55 94.18
N LYS A 19 -38.02 58.26 95.48
CA LYS A 19 -37.81 56.86 95.95
C LYS A 19 -39.07 55.99 95.90
N LYS A 20 -40.27 56.58 96.02
CA LYS A 20 -41.54 55.82 95.92
C LYS A 20 -42.00 55.65 94.47
N MET A 21 -41.62 56.55 93.56
CA MET A 21 -41.95 56.45 92.14
C MET A 21 -40.99 55.54 91.36
N ASN A 22 -39.70 55.50 91.71
CA ASN A 22 -38.75 54.53 91.15
C ASN A 22 -38.97 53.09 91.63
N PHE A 23 -39.43 52.86 92.88
CA PHE A 23 -39.79 51.52 93.33
C PHE A 23 -41.09 51.04 92.67
N LYS A 24 -42.10 51.89 92.53
CA LYS A 24 -43.35 51.52 91.85
C LYS A 24 -43.20 51.34 90.34
N MET A 25 -42.38 52.14 89.64
CA MET A 25 -42.09 51.90 88.21
C MET A 25 -41.18 50.69 88.01
N ARG A 26 -40.19 50.41 88.88
CA ARG A 26 -39.43 49.16 88.80
C ARG A 26 -40.28 47.95 89.16
N LEU A 27 -41.22 48.06 90.10
CA LEU A 27 -42.18 46.98 90.38
C LEU A 27 -43.20 46.84 89.24
N LEU A 28 -43.64 47.92 88.59
CA LEU A 28 -44.55 47.82 87.43
C LEU A 28 -43.81 47.32 86.19
N SER A 29 -42.54 47.66 85.99
CA SER A 29 -41.69 47.12 84.91
C SER A 29 -41.24 45.70 85.19
N ILE A 30 -40.97 45.32 86.45
CA ILE A 30 -40.68 43.93 86.87
C ILE A 30 -41.96 43.10 86.89
N SER A 31 -43.11 43.66 87.27
CA SER A 31 -44.42 42.99 87.17
C SER A 31 -44.92 42.94 85.74
N PHE A 32 -44.63 43.91 84.86
CA PHE A 32 -44.94 43.82 83.43
C PHE A 32 -43.95 42.90 82.72
N LEU A 33 -42.67 42.86 83.12
CA LEU A 33 -41.69 41.87 82.66
C LEU A 33 -42.01 40.47 83.21
N LEU A 34 -42.47 40.33 84.46
CA LEU A 34 -42.95 39.07 85.04
C LEU A 34 -44.32 38.66 84.49
N LEU A 35 -45.19 39.61 84.12
CA LEU A 35 -46.46 39.34 83.44
C LEU A 35 -46.22 38.93 81.98
N VAL A 36 -45.24 39.55 81.31
CA VAL A 36 -44.77 39.15 79.98
C VAL A 36 -43.97 37.83 80.04
N LEU A 37 -43.26 37.54 81.14
CA LEU A 37 -42.59 36.24 81.41
C LEU A 37 -43.55 35.17 81.98
N SER A 38 -44.73 35.54 82.48
CA SER A 38 -45.78 34.61 82.92
C SER A 38 -46.87 34.39 81.85
N PHE A 39 -46.84 35.17 80.76
CA PHE A 39 -47.60 34.93 79.54
C PHE A 39 -46.77 34.31 78.41
N SER A 40 -45.47 34.08 78.62
CA SER A 40 -44.82 32.95 77.96
C SER A 40 -45.26 31.68 78.69
N ALA A 41 -46.47 31.20 78.37
CA ALA A 41 -46.61 29.76 78.27
C ALA A 41 -45.54 29.36 77.25
N ALA A 42 -44.38 28.93 77.73
CA ALA A 42 -43.55 28.07 76.93
C ALA A 42 -44.47 26.89 76.63
N TYR A 43 -45.11 26.89 75.46
CA TYR A 43 -45.88 25.76 74.97
C TYR A 43 -44.86 24.63 74.87
N GLY A 44 -44.76 23.84 75.94
CA GLY A 44 -43.78 22.77 76.05
C GLY A 44 -44.11 21.78 74.96
N GLN A 45 -43.17 21.48 74.09
CA GLN A 45 -43.32 20.43 73.08
C GLN A 45 -43.86 19.16 73.74
N ALA A 46 -45.03 18.71 73.32
CA ALA A 46 -45.57 17.42 73.72
C ALA A 46 -45.10 16.33 72.75
N THR A 47 -45.12 15.09 73.21
CA THR A 47 -44.99 13.92 72.34
C THR A 47 -46.27 13.11 72.42
N PHE A 48 -46.93 12.95 71.28
CA PHE A 48 -48.18 12.21 71.16
C PHE A 48 -47.98 10.90 70.40
N GLU A 49 -48.73 9.88 70.79
CA GLU A 49 -48.82 8.60 70.09
C GLU A 49 -50.28 8.26 69.78
N THR A 50 -50.59 7.80 68.57
CA THR A 50 -51.96 7.36 68.25
C THR A 50 -52.36 6.15 69.10
N SER A 51 -53.51 6.20 69.77
CA SER A 51 -54.01 5.12 70.64
C SER A 51 -55.00 4.17 69.95
N LYS A 52 -55.60 4.59 68.84
CA LYS A 52 -56.52 3.81 67.98
C LYS A 52 -56.80 4.58 66.69
N LYS A 53 -57.29 3.88 65.66
CA LYS A 53 -57.70 4.52 64.40
C LYS A 53 -58.76 5.61 64.60
N GLY A 54 -58.74 6.67 63.78
CA GLY A 54 -59.78 7.71 63.81
C GLY A 54 -59.39 9.07 63.21
N ASN A 55 -60.09 10.12 63.63
CA ASN A 55 -59.84 11.50 63.18
C ASN A 55 -58.65 12.11 63.94
N TRP A 56 -57.69 12.71 63.22
CA TRP A 56 -56.52 13.40 63.78
C TRP A 56 -56.90 14.46 64.82
N PHE A 57 -58.01 15.17 64.61
CA PHE A 57 -58.43 16.28 65.48
C PHE A 57 -59.32 15.85 66.65
N ALA A 58 -59.33 14.56 67.00
CA ALA A 58 -60.07 14.05 68.16
C ALA A 58 -59.09 13.67 69.28
N SER A 59 -59.09 14.42 70.38
CA SER A 59 -58.16 14.21 71.51
C SER A 59 -58.17 12.78 72.07
N ASN A 60 -59.31 12.10 72.02
CA ASN A 60 -59.44 10.70 72.46
C ASN A 60 -58.76 9.66 71.55
N ARG A 61 -58.02 10.10 70.51
CA ARG A 61 -57.20 9.27 69.62
C ARG A 61 -55.71 9.33 69.96
N TRP A 62 -55.32 10.19 70.90
CA TRP A 62 -53.93 10.45 71.22
C TRP A 62 -53.62 10.09 72.67
N ASN A 63 -52.47 9.45 72.86
CA ASN A 63 -51.82 9.27 74.15
C ASN A 63 -50.72 10.32 74.26
N LEU A 64 -50.80 11.20 75.27
CA LEU A 64 -49.71 12.10 75.62
C LEU A 64 -48.61 11.28 76.32
N ILE A 65 -47.48 11.08 75.63
CA ILE A 65 -46.33 10.30 76.11
C ILE A 65 -45.43 11.15 77.02
N SER A 66 -45.20 12.41 76.66
CA SER A 66 -44.37 13.36 77.41
C SER A 66 -44.74 14.81 77.07
N GLY A 67 -44.27 15.76 77.88
CA GLY A 67 -44.52 17.20 77.70
C GLY A 67 -45.87 17.67 78.23
N THR A 68 -46.36 18.80 77.72
CA THR A 68 -47.62 19.41 78.15
C THR A 68 -48.34 20.00 76.95
N ASP A 69 -49.61 19.63 76.77
CA ASP A 69 -50.45 20.17 75.71
C ASP A 69 -51.81 20.63 76.28
N ALA A 70 -52.41 21.63 75.66
CA ALA A 70 -53.58 22.34 76.16
C ALA A 70 -54.92 21.66 75.82
N ASP A 71 -55.03 20.96 74.70
CA ASP A 71 -56.31 20.41 74.21
C ASP A 71 -56.30 18.89 73.97
N GLY A 72 -55.16 18.25 74.18
CA GLY A 72 -54.91 16.83 74.00
C GLY A 72 -54.83 16.41 72.53
N ILE A 73 -54.60 17.34 71.60
CA ILE A 73 -54.53 17.11 70.16
C ILE A 73 -53.16 17.60 69.69
N PRO A 74 -52.41 16.80 68.91
CA PRO A 74 -51.12 17.26 68.41
C PRO A 74 -51.26 18.49 67.52
N ASP A 75 -50.49 19.53 67.84
CA ASP A 75 -50.39 20.75 67.06
C ASP A 75 -48.92 21.08 66.66
N ALA A 76 -48.70 22.28 66.10
CA ALA A 76 -47.47 22.66 65.42
C ALA A 76 -46.19 22.55 66.27
N ASN A 77 -46.29 22.60 67.60
CA ASN A 77 -45.13 22.48 68.49
C ASN A 77 -44.86 21.05 69.00
N ASP A 78 -45.60 20.04 68.52
CA ASP A 78 -45.57 18.68 69.08
C ASP A 78 -44.82 17.65 68.22
N ASN A 79 -44.28 16.63 68.86
CA ASN A 79 -43.80 15.41 68.20
C ASN A 79 -44.95 14.40 68.13
N VAL A 80 -45.10 13.72 67.00
CA VAL A 80 -46.18 12.76 66.78
C VAL A 80 -45.65 11.41 66.36
N ILE A 81 -46.19 10.33 66.94
CA ILE A 81 -45.94 8.93 66.56
C ILE A 81 -47.27 8.33 66.08
N VAL A 82 -47.33 7.94 64.81
CA VAL A 82 -48.47 7.25 64.21
C VAL A 82 -48.21 5.74 64.25
N ARG A 83 -49.16 4.99 64.82
CA ARG A 83 -49.20 3.51 64.90
C ARG A 83 -50.50 2.94 64.34
N HIS A 84 -51.52 3.78 64.17
CA HIS A 84 -52.85 3.43 63.73
C HIS A 84 -53.34 4.44 62.70
N ASP A 85 -54.27 4.02 61.83
CA ASP A 85 -54.75 4.86 60.73
C ASP A 85 -55.48 6.12 61.21
N MET A 86 -55.03 7.28 60.73
CA MET A 86 -55.56 8.59 61.08
C MET A 86 -56.08 9.34 59.85
N ASN A 87 -57.32 9.81 59.94
CA ASN A 87 -57.94 10.69 58.95
C ASN A 87 -57.58 12.15 59.26
N PHE A 88 -57.00 12.84 58.30
CA PHE A 88 -56.60 14.24 58.38
C PHE A 88 -57.57 15.12 57.57
N GLY A 89 -58.43 15.87 58.27
CA GLY A 89 -59.57 16.59 57.71
C GLY A 89 -59.58 18.12 57.87
N SER A 90 -58.55 18.69 58.49
CA SER A 90 -58.40 20.13 58.75
C SER A 90 -56.93 20.51 58.57
N ALA A 91 -56.62 21.75 58.22
CA ALA A 91 -55.22 22.19 58.15
C ALA A 91 -54.58 22.19 59.54
N GLY A 92 -53.33 21.76 59.63
CA GLY A 92 -52.61 21.65 60.88
C GLY A 92 -51.12 21.40 60.66
N GLY A 93 -50.36 21.36 61.75
CA GLY A 93 -48.95 21.03 61.68
C GLY A 93 -48.47 20.32 62.93
N VAL A 94 -47.24 19.82 62.86
CA VAL A 94 -46.52 19.16 63.96
C VAL A 94 -45.04 19.53 63.87
N THR A 95 -44.28 19.40 64.96
CA THR A 95 -42.83 19.58 64.94
C THR A 95 -42.12 18.38 64.32
N ASN A 96 -42.35 17.15 64.78
CA ASN A 96 -41.78 15.94 64.15
C ASN A 96 -42.86 14.88 63.98
N LEU A 97 -42.71 14.02 62.98
CA LEU A 97 -43.65 12.93 62.70
C LEU A 97 -42.91 11.60 62.51
N THR A 98 -43.21 10.63 63.35
CA THR A 98 -42.70 9.26 63.25
C THR A 98 -43.82 8.32 62.82
N PHE A 99 -43.59 7.58 61.75
CA PHE A 99 -44.42 6.45 61.34
C PHE A 99 -43.87 5.17 61.97
N ASP A 100 -44.58 4.64 62.95
CA ASP A 100 -44.35 3.35 63.59
C ASP A 100 -45.54 2.40 63.29
N GLY A 101 -46.00 2.44 62.03
CA GLY A 101 -47.16 1.71 61.53
C GLY A 101 -48.35 2.62 61.22
N GLY A 102 -49.31 2.10 60.46
CA GLY A 102 -50.56 2.80 60.13
C GLY A 102 -50.45 3.86 59.04
N GLU A 103 -51.59 4.49 58.75
CA GLU A 103 -51.79 5.44 57.64
C GLU A 103 -52.09 6.87 58.09
N VAL A 104 -51.63 7.88 57.35
CA VAL A 104 -52.19 9.24 57.39
C VAL A 104 -53.01 9.49 56.12
N ALA A 105 -54.34 9.52 56.25
CA ALA A 105 -55.28 9.63 55.14
C ALA A 105 -55.91 11.03 55.07
N PHE A 106 -55.66 11.77 54.00
CA PHE A 106 -56.30 13.06 53.77
C PHE A 106 -57.75 12.88 53.34
N THR A 107 -58.68 13.43 54.13
CA THR A 107 -60.13 13.38 53.83
C THR A 107 -60.69 14.72 53.32
N SER A 108 -59.83 15.72 53.16
CA SER A 108 -60.17 17.08 52.69
C SER A 108 -58.95 17.78 52.08
N ASN A 109 -59.19 18.83 51.29
CA ASN A 109 -58.15 19.70 50.71
C ASN A 109 -57.45 20.55 51.79
N VAL A 110 -56.41 20.01 52.42
CA VAL A 110 -55.67 20.64 53.52
C VAL A 110 -54.17 20.34 53.46
N THR A 111 -53.39 21.13 54.20
CA THR A 111 -51.95 20.93 54.42
C THR A 111 -51.70 20.33 55.80
N LEU A 112 -50.91 19.26 55.85
CA LEU A 112 -50.19 18.82 57.05
C LEU A 112 -48.74 19.32 56.93
N ALA A 113 -48.38 20.30 57.77
CA ALA A 113 -47.04 20.88 57.80
C ALA A 113 -46.21 20.30 58.96
N ILE A 114 -45.10 19.65 58.65
CA ILE A 114 -44.13 19.12 59.61
C ILE A 114 -42.97 20.11 59.69
N GLY A 115 -42.82 20.81 60.81
CA GLY A 115 -41.80 21.84 61.02
C GLY A 115 -40.36 21.30 61.14
N GLY A 116 -40.22 20.00 61.42
CA GLY A 116 -38.97 19.26 61.58
C GLY A 116 -38.97 18.00 60.73
N ASN A 117 -38.60 16.85 61.31
CA ASN A 117 -38.30 15.63 60.57
C ASN A 117 -39.49 14.67 60.49
N VAL A 118 -39.54 13.90 59.40
CA VAL A 118 -40.33 12.68 59.25
C VAL A 118 -39.42 11.45 59.34
N THR A 119 -39.78 10.45 60.14
CA THR A 119 -39.03 9.18 60.24
C THR A 119 -39.98 7.98 60.14
N VAL A 120 -39.68 7.01 59.28
CA VAL A 120 -40.45 5.77 59.12
C VAL A 120 -39.66 4.62 59.72
N ILE A 121 -40.21 3.97 60.74
CA ILE A 121 -39.58 2.87 61.49
C ILE A 121 -40.36 1.55 61.41
N SER A 122 -41.55 1.56 60.83
CA SER A 122 -42.42 0.40 60.53
C SER A 122 -43.22 0.69 59.25
N ASN A 123 -43.73 -0.36 58.57
CA ASN A 123 -44.47 -0.19 57.32
C ASN A 123 -45.71 0.71 57.48
N SER A 124 -45.84 1.72 56.62
CA SER A 124 -46.84 2.78 56.74
C SER A 124 -47.30 3.31 55.39
N SER A 125 -48.32 4.18 55.40
CA SER A 125 -48.80 4.86 54.20
C SER A 125 -49.23 6.32 54.45
N ILE A 126 -49.20 7.13 53.38
CA ILE A 126 -49.76 8.48 53.32
C ILE A 126 -50.77 8.50 52.17
N ALA A 127 -52.06 8.46 52.48
CA ALA A 127 -53.11 8.35 51.48
C ALA A 127 -53.68 9.71 51.09
N GLY A 128 -53.77 9.98 49.78
CA GLY A 128 -54.38 11.18 49.21
C GLY A 128 -54.72 11.02 47.73
N TYR A 129 -55.51 11.96 47.20
CA TYR A 129 -56.03 11.91 45.82
C TYR A 129 -56.17 13.29 45.15
N SER A 130 -55.62 14.35 45.74
CA SER A 130 -55.81 15.74 45.31
C SER A 130 -54.51 16.54 45.42
N ASN A 131 -54.27 17.48 44.49
CA ASN A 131 -53.16 18.44 44.58
C ASN A 131 -53.23 19.34 45.81
N ASN A 132 -54.42 19.49 46.38
CA ASN A 132 -54.64 20.27 47.58
C ASN A 132 -54.54 19.41 48.86
N HIS A 133 -54.28 18.11 48.74
CA HIS A 133 -53.77 17.31 49.86
C HIS A 133 -52.27 17.55 49.88
N VAL A 134 -51.78 18.29 50.87
CA VAL A 134 -50.37 18.69 50.92
C VAL A 134 -49.72 18.08 52.15
N PHE A 135 -48.69 17.26 51.93
CA PHE A 135 -47.81 16.74 52.96
C PHE A 135 -46.48 17.47 52.84
N GLN A 136 -46.21 18.39 53.75
CA GLN A 136 -45.05 19.29 53.68
C GLN A 136 -44.10 19.03 54.84
N VAL A 137 -42.85 18.69 54.55
CA VAL A 137 -41.78 18.44 55.52
C VAL A 137 -40.74 19.55 55.40
N ALA A 138 -40.53 20.30 56.47
CA ALA A 138 -39.51 21.36 56.51
C ALA A 138 -38.10 20.79 56.79
N GLY A 139 -37.99 19.69 57.54
CA GLY A 139 -36.75 18.97 57.80
C GLY A 139 -36.56 17.73 56.92
N ASN A 140 -35.88 16.72 57.46
CA ASN A 140 -35.52 15.51 56.73
C ASN A 140 -36.67 14.50 56.66
N PHE A 141 -36.73 13.71 55.60
CA PHE A 141 -37.62 12.56 55.49
C PHE A 141 -36.81 11.26 55.39
N THR A 142 -36.80 10.46 56.46
CA THR A 142 -36.01 9.22 56.54
C THR A 142 -36.90 7.98 56.53
N VAL A 143 -36.65 7.05 55.60
CA VAL A 143 -37.19 5.70 55.60
C VAL A 143 -36.11 4.74 56.11
N ASN A 144 -36.34 4.07 57.24
CA ASN A 144 -35.35 3.14 57.80
C ASN A 144 -35.22 1.85 57.00
N SER A 145 -34.14 1.11 57.23
CA SER A 145 -33.91 -0.16 56.56
C SER A 145 -34.96 -1.20 56.92
N GLY A 146 -35.40 -1.97 55.92
CA GLY A 146 -36.36 -3.06 56.10
C GLY A 146 -37.83 -2.64 56.27
N VAL A 147 -38.16 -1.36 56.04
CA VAL A 147 -39.54 -0.85 56.12
C VAL A 147 -39.94 -0.10 54.85
N SER A 148 -41.25 0.00 54.61
CA SER A 148 -41.81 0.71 53.46
C SER A 148 -42.73 1.88 53.87
N ILE A 149 -42.79 2.91 53.03
CA ILE A 149 -43.80 3.97 53.08
C ILE A 149 -44.43 4.13 51.70
N ASP A 150 -45.75 3.95 51.64
CA ASP A 150 -46.53 4.14 50.41
C ASP A 150 -47.16 5.54 50.41
N VAL A 151 -46.81 6.38 49.44
CA VAL A 151 -47.34 7.74 49.27
C VAL A 151 -48.30 7.77 48.09
N GLY A 152 -49.57 8.06 48.35
CA GLY A 152 -50.62 8.18 47.34
C GLY A 152 -50.56 9.49 46.53
N ALA A 153 -51.60 9.76 45.74
CA ALA A 153 -51.70 10.85 44.78
C ALA A 153 -51.95 12.25 45.43
N LEU A 154 -50.94 12.79 46.10
CA LEU A 154 -50.98 14.06 46.83
C LEU A 154 -49.79 14.98 46.48
N ASN A 155 -49.81 16.24 46.93
CA ASN A 155 -48.64 17.10 46.86
C ASN A 155 -47.67 16.76 48.01
N LEU A 156 -46.52 16.18 47.66
CA LEU A 156 -45.44 15.89 48.61
C LEU A 156 -44.35 16.94 48.45
N THR A 157 -44.01 17.65 49.51
CA THR A 157 -42.88 18.60 49.51
C THR A 157 -41.96 18.29 50.68
N VAL A 158 -40.69 18.02 50.40
CA VAL A 158 -39.64 17.78 51.41
C VAL A 158 -38.53 18.81 51.18
N ASN A 159 -38.36 19.73 52.12
CA ASN A 159 -37.36 20.79 52.05
C ASN A 159 -36.00 20.39 52.62
N GLY A 160 -35.93 19.32 53.42
CA GLY A 160 -34.67 18.72 53.85
C GLY A 160 -34.32 17.48 53.04
N THR A 161 -33.31 16.73 53.51
CA THR A 161 -32.84 15.53 52.81
C THR A 161 -33.84 14.39 52.94
N THR A 162 -34.19 13.78 51.82
CA THR A 162 -34.92 12.50 51.76
C THR A 162 -33.93 11.35 51.78
N THR A 163 -33.87 10.59 52.88
CA THR A 163 -32.96 9.44 53.03
C THR A 163 -33.75 8.13 52.98
N VAL A 164 -33.49 7.30 51.97
CA VAL A 164 -34.19 6.04 51.71
C VAL A 164 -33.26 4.87 51.99
N ASN A 165 -33.45 4.21 53.14
CA ASN A 165 -32.75 2.96 53.50
C ASN A 165 -33.63 1.72 53.32
N GLY A 166 -34.96 1.90 53.30
CA GLY A 166 -35.98 0.90 52.99
C GLY A 166 -36.68 1.27 51.68
N ASP A 167 -38.00 1.16 51.60
CA ASP A 167 -38.76 1.41 50.37
C ASP A 167 -39.61 2.70 50.48
N LEU A 168 -39.39 3.65 49.58
CA LEU A 168 -40.24 4.82 49.35
C LEU A 168 -41.02 4.58 48.05
N ASN A 169 -42.29 4.23 48.17
CA ASN A 169 -43.15 3.97 47.02
C ASN A 169 -44.08 5.17 46.81
N ILE A 170 -43.94 5.86 45.69
CA ILE A 170 -44.77 7.00 45.34
C ILE A 170 -45.66 6.58 44.19
N SER A 171 -46.98 6.71 44.38
CA SER A 171 -47.98 6.43 43.35
C SER A 171 -48.85 7.66 43.10
N GLY A 172 -49.25 7.88 41.85
CA GLY A 172 -50.07 9.03 41.48
C GLY A 172 -50.65 9.02 40.07
N TYR A 173 -51.44 10.04 39.75
CA TYR A 173 -51.91 10.29 38.39
C TYR A 173 -52.20 11.79 38.16
N GLY A 174 -51.91 12.25 36.94
CA GLY A 174 -52.24 13.59 36.49
C GLY A 174 -51.35 14.68 37.11
N ALA A 175 -50.03 14.53 36.96
CA ALA A 175 -49.02 15.55 37.22
C ALA A 175 -49.07 16.13 38.66
N LYS A 176 -49.20 15.27 39.69
CA LYS A 176 -49.16 15.76 41.09
C LYS A 176 -47.75 16.27 41.44
N PRO A 177 -47.60 17.43 42.10
CA PRO A 177 -46.27 17.93 42.48
C PRO A 177 -45.60 17.04 43.53
N ARG A 178 -44.38 16.57 43.22
CA ARG A 178 -43.49 15.83 44.13
C ARG A 178 -42.17 16.57 44.23
N ASN A 179 -42.02 17.42 45.23
CA ASN A 179 -40.88 18.31 45.39
C ASN A 179 -39.94 17.75 46.44
N PHE A 180 -38.69 17.54 46.06
CA PHE A 180 -37.62 17.11 46.95
C PHE A 180 -36.47 18.11 46.89
N ASP A 181 -35.80 18.31 48.02
CA ASP A 181 -34.48 18.94 48.06
C ASP A 181 -33.42 17.88 47.74
N ASP A 182 -32.53 17.55 48.68
CA ASP A 182 -31.58 16.45 48.53
C ASP A 182 -32.27 15.07 48.63
N ILE A 183 -31.79 14.10 47.83
CA ILE A 183 -32.20 12.69 47.90
C ILE A 183 -30.98 11.80 48.07
N ILE A 184 -31.05 10.88 49.04
CA ILE A 184 -30.06 9.83 49.26
C ILE A 184 -30.78 8.48 49.29
N ILE A 185 -30.57 7.65 48.29
CA ILE A 185 -31.01 6.25 48.27
C ILE A 185 -29.81 5.40 48.65
N ASN A 186 -29.82 4.84 49.85
CA ASN A 186 -28.71 4.02 50.35
C ASN A 186 -28.75 2.62 49.75
N SER A 187 -27.63 1.90 49.85
CA SER A 187 -27.58 0.49 49.45
C SER A 187 -28.64 -0.33 50.19
N GLY A 188 -29.46 -1.06 49.42
CA GLY A 188 -30.61 -1.81 49.93
C GLY A 188 -31.92 -1.01 50.01
N GLY A 189 -31.89 0.30 49.82
CA GLY A 189 -33.10 1.12 49.70
C GLY A 189 -33.66 1.17 48.28
N THR A 190 -34.97 1.39 48.16
CA THR A 190 -35.70 1.51 46.89
C THR A 190 -36.51 2.80 46.88
N MET A 191 -36.39 3.59 45.82
CA MET A 191 -37.34 4.65 45.50
C MET A 191 -38.09 4.27 44.22
N LEU A 192 -39.40 4.05 44.36
CA LEU A 192 -40.29 3.72 43.27
C LEU A 192 -41.18 4.92 42.95
N CYS A 193 -41.13 5.37 41.69
CA CYS A 193 -41.92 6.46 41.14
C CYS A 193 -42.92 5.89 40.13
N GLU A 194 -44.13 5.64 40.58
CA GLU A 194 -45.29 5.22 39.78
C GLU A 194 -46.27 6.39 39.63
N GLY A 195 -46.89 6.52 38.47
CA GLY A 195 -47.68 7.69 38.10
C GLY A 195 -46.89 8.70 37.27
N ALA A 196 -47.50 9.20 36.21
CA ALA A 196 -47.06 10.39 35.47
C ALA A 196 -47.27 11.68 36.28
N ASP A 197 -46.65 11.73 37.47
CA ASP A 197 -46.61 12.87 38.37
C ASP A 197 -45.48 13.85 37.98
N ALA A 198 -45.50 15.05 38.59
CA ALA A 198 -44.51 16.08 38.34
C ALA A 198 -43.44 16.05 39.43
N TYR A 199 -42.33 15.36 39.16
CA TYR A 199 -41.21 15.25 40.09
C TYR A 199 -40.25 16.43 39.92
N THR A 200 -39.95 17.14 41.01
CA THR A 200 -39.02 18.26 41.03
C THR A 200 -37.92 18.01 42.06
N PHE A 201 -36.67 18.05 41.60
CA PHE A 201 -35.47 17.93 42.44
C PHE A 201 -34.79 19.30 42.54
N ASN A 202 -34.59 19.78 43.77
CA ASN A 202 -34.00 21.10 44.05
C ASN A 202 -32.56 21.01 44.59
N GLY A 203 -32.13 19.84 45.05
CA GLY A 203 -30.79 19.59 45.60
C GLY A 203 -30.04 18.47 44.88
N ASP A 204 -29.13 17.82 45.60
CA ASP A 204 -28.31 16.70 45.15
C ASP A 204 -29.09 15.38 45.13
N ILE A 205 -28.73 14.47 44.21
CA ILE A 205 -29.29 13.11 44.17
C ILE A 205 -28.13 12.12 44.27
N THR A 206 -28.14 11.29 45.31
CA THR A 206 -27.20 10.18 45.47
C THR A 206 -27.97 8.86 45.45
N ASN A 207 -27.74 8.02 44.44
CA ASN A 207 -28.36 6.70 44.34
C ASN A 207 -27.33 5.58 44.48
N ASN A 208 -27.31 4.90 45.62
CA ASN A 208 -26.55 3.67 45.86
C ASN A 208 -27.46 2.43 46.01
N GLY A 209 -28.77 2.61 45.82
CA GLY A 209 -29.79 1.57 45.91
C GLY A 209 -30.50 1.39 44.57
N THR A 210 -31.82 1.21 44.62
CA THR A 210 -32.67 1.04 43.44
C THR A 210 -33.53 2.28 43.23
N PHE A 211 -33.43 2.90 42.07
CA PHE A 211 -34.38 3.91 41.62
C PHE A 211 -35.18 3.33 40.46
N THR A 212 -36.51 3.40 40.52
CA THR A 212 -37.38 2.87 39.46
C THR A 212 -38.43 3.91 39.11
N ALA A 213 -38.46 4.32 37.84
CA ALA A 213 -39.50 5.16 37.27
C ALA A 213 -40.12 4.41 36.08
N VAL A 214 -41.32 3.85 36.27
CA VAL A 214 -41.92 2.90 35.30
C VAL A 214 -42.77 3.58 34.23
N ASP A 215 -43.34 4.74 34.51
CA ASP A 215 -44.35 5.33 33.66
C ASP A 215 -43.78 6.05 32.43
N PHE A 216 -44.44 5.82 31.30
CA PHE A 216 -44.17 6.53 30.04
C PHE A 216 -44.66 7.97 30.14
N GLY A 217 -43.82 8.93 29.71
CA GLY A 217 -44.15 10.36 29.71
C GLY A 217 -43.94 11.08 31.05
N THR A 218 -43.39 10.42 32.07
CA THR A 218 -43.08 11.07 33.35
C THR A 218 -41.92 12.05 33.18
N THR A 219 -42.13 13.29 33.62
CA THR A 219 -41.14 14.37 33.55
C THR A 219 -40.48 14.60 34.91
N PHE A 220 -39.15 14.59 34.93
CA PHE A 220 -38.32 14.89 36.09
C PHE A 220 -37.65 16.26 35.89
N ALA A 221 -38.07 17.24 36.68
CA ALA A 221 -37.55 18.61 36.61
C ALA A 221 -36.42 18.81 37.63
N PHE A 222 -35.31 19.34 37.16
CA PHE A 222 -34.18 19.76 37.98
C PHE A 222 -34.23 21.29 38.08
N ALA A 223 -34.67 21.78 39.25
CA ALA A 223 -35.04 23.18 39.46
C ALA A 223 -34.12 23.92 40.44
N GLY A 224 -33.18 23.22 41.08
CA GLY A 224 -32.15 23.81 41.93
C GLY A 224 -31.23 24.74 41.16
N THR A 225 -30.55 25.66 41.85
CA THR A 225 -29.52 26.51 41.23
C THR A 225 -28.32 25.69 40.77
N SER A 226 -28.00 24.63 41.50
CA SER A 226 -26.95 23.67 41.20
C SER A 226 -27.23 22.36 41.91
N GLY A 227 -26.70 21.26 41.40
CA GLY A 227 -26.71 19.98 42.13
C GLY A 227 -25.76 18.96 41.54
N VAL A 228 -25.51 17.91 42.32
CA VAL A 228 -24.70 16.75 41.95
C VAL A 228 -25.59 15.51 41.90
N ILE A 229 -25.45 14.76 40.81
CA ILE A 229 -26.10 13.47 40.63
C ILE A 229 -25.01 12.41 40.74
N SER A 230 -25.10 11.50 41.71
CA SER A 230 -24.01 10.58 42.05
C SER A 230 -24.52 9.24 42.59
N GLY A 231 -23.59 8.37 42.94
CA GLY A 231 -23.85 7.02 43.44
C GLY A 231 -23.72 5.95 42.37
N SER A 232 -23.64 4.69 42.79
CA SER A 232 -23.40 3.54 41.92
C SER A 232 -24.65 2.96 41.27
N GLY A 233 -25.84 3.30 41.76
CA GLY A 233 -27.12 2.85 41.23
C GLY A 233 -27.58 3.65 40.02
N LEU A 234 -28.21 2.98 39.05
CA LEU A 234 -28.77 3.62 37.86
C LEU A 234 -29.93 4.56 38.22
N LEU A 235 -29.87 5.80 37.75
CA LEU A 235 -31.00 6.73 37.71
C LEU A 235 -31.58 6.76 36.29
N SER A 236 -32.71 6.08 36.08
CA SER A 236 -33.40 6.03 34.78
C SER A 236 -34.62 6.95 34.76
N PHE A 237 -34.54 8.03 33.99
CA PHE A 237 -35.62 9.00 33.82
C PHE A 237 -36.25 8.84 32.43
N PHE A 238 -37.56 9.06 32.32
CA PHE A 238 -38.21 9.07 31.01
C PHE A 238 -37.91 10.39 30.28
N ASP A 239 -38.36 11.51 30.83
CA ASP A 239 -37.98 12.85 30.39
C ASP A 239 -37.27 13.60 31.53
N ALA A 240 -36.16 14.27 31.23
CA ALA A 240 -35.45 15.14 32.16
C ALA A 240 -35.45 16.59 31.67
N VAL A 241 -35.73 17.54 32.58
CA VAL A 241 -35.79 18.98 32.26
C VAL A 241 -34.87 19.76 33.18
N PHE A 242 -33.86 20.41 32.61
CA PHE A 242 -32.90 21.27 33.31
C PHE A 242 -33.18 22.74 32.95
N ASN A 243 -33.95 23.45 33.78
CA ASN A 243 -34.37 24.82 33.48
C ASN A 243 -33.37 25.86 34.01
N ALA A 244 -33.17 26.98 33.31
CA ALA A 244 -32.34 28.08 33.83
C ALA A 244 -32.86 28.55 35.20
N SER A 245 -32.01 28.83 36.19
CA SER A 245 -30.54 28.88 36.18
C SER A 245 -29.83 27.62 36.69
N SER A 246 -30.42 26.44 36.52
CA SER A 246 -29.86 25.18 37.04
C SER A 246 -28.52 24.81 36.42
N SER A 247 -27.61 24.26 37.23
CA SER A 247 -26.33 23.68 36.81
C SER A 247 -26.10 22.35 37.52
N TYR A 248 -26.43 21.24 36.85
CA TYR A 248 -26.30 19.90 37.43
C TYR A 248 -25.09 19.16 36.88
N THR A 249 -24.34 18.50 37.77
CA THR A 249 -23.18 17.66 37.41
C THR A 249 -23.47 16.19 37.69
N ASN A 250 -23.48 15.36 36.64
CA ASN A 250 -23.53 13.91 36.78
C ASN A 250 -22.13 13.34 37.09
N GLN A 251 -22.02 12.60 38.18
CA GLN A 251 -20.84 11.83 38.60
C GLN A 251 -21.21 10.35 38.85
N GLY A 252 -22.43 9.94 38.48
CA GLY A 252 -22.94 8.58 38.65
C GLY A 252 -23.41 7.98 37.33
N ASN A 253 -24.33 7.03 37.41
CA ASN A 253 -24.94 6.37 36.26
C ASN A 253 -26.35 6.91 36.00
N MET A 254 -26.53 7.61 34.87
CA MET A 254 -27.80 8.21 34.47
C MET A 254 -28.24 7.69 33.11
N GLN A 255 -29.53 7.41 32.96
CA GLN A 255 -30.17 7.09 31.70
C GLN A 255 -31.37 8.01 31.47
N ILE A 256 -31.45 8.63 30.28
CA ILE A 256 -32.60 9.37 29.81
C ILE A 256 -33.24 8.58 28.68
N ARG A 257 -34.46 8.09 28.89
CA ARG A 257 -35.12 7.15 27.97
C ARG A 257 -35.82 7.83 26.80
N ASN A 258 -36.12 9.13 26.84
CA ASN A 258 -36.86 9.80 25.77
C ASN A 258 -36.33 11.20 25.44
N SER A 259 -36.46 12.18 26.34
CA SER A 259 -36.01 13.54 26.06
C SER A 259 -35.24 14.17 27.21
N MET A 260 -34.24 14.98 26.85
CA MET A 260 -33.46 15.80 27.77
C MET A 260 -33.60 17.24 27.30
N SER A 261 -34.26 18.10 28.07
CA SER A 261 -34.61 19.45 27.64
C SER A 261 -34.28 20.53 28.67
N GLY A 262 -34.44 21.80 28.28
CA GLY A 262 -34.39 22.95 29.18
C GLY A 262 -33.32 23.98 28.83
N SER A 263 -33.25 25.07 29.59
CA SER A 263 -32.32 26.20 29.34
C SER A 263 -31.14 26.27 30.32
N GLY A 264 -31.03 25.31 31.23
CA GLY A 264 -29.95 25.20 32.20
C GLY A 264 -28.68 24.56 31.66
N THR A 265 -27.72 24.35 32.56
CA THR A 265 -26.44 23.71 32.31
C THR A 265 -26.46 22.27 32.82
N PHE A 266 -26.02 21.34 31.97
CA PHE A 266 -25.73 19.97 32.35
C PHE A 266 -24.26 19.65 32.08
N ILE A 267 -23.60 19.10 33.09
CA ILE A 267 -22.20 18.68 33.04
C ILE A 267 -22.17 17.18 33.28
N ASN A 268 -21.62 16.40 32.34
CA ASN A 268 -21.20 15.04 32.64
C ASN A 268 -19.79 15.11 33.25
N GLY A 269 -19.71 14.96 34.56
CA GLY A 269 -18.49 15.09 35.35
C GLY A 269 -17.55 13.90 35.21
N ASN A 270 -16.43 13.93 35.94
CA ASN A 270 -15.37 12.93 35.87
C ASN A 270 -15.90 11.52 36.25
N GLY A 271 -15.81 10.57 35.32
CA GLY A 271 -16.36 9.21 35.51
C GLY A 271 -17.89 9.10 35.46
N GLY A 272 -18.59 10.18 35.08
CA GLY A 272 -20.04 10.15 34.88
C GLY A 272 -20.41 9.36 33.63
N GLU A 273 -21.43 8.51 33.77
CA GLU A 273 -22.01 7.73 32.69
C GLU A 273 -23.39 8.29 32.37
N LEU A 274 -23.60 8.74 31.12
CA LEU A 274 -24.90 9.20 30.64
C LEU A 274 -25.32 8.41 29.41
N GLU A 275 -26.42 7.69 29.52
CA GLU A 275 -27.09 7.03 28.40
C GLU A 275 -28.29 7.87 27.91
N LEU A 276 -28.35 8.13 26.61
CA LEU A 276 -29.42 8.84 25.92
C LEU A 276 -30.10 7.88 24.95
N GLN A 277 -31.34 7.48 25.23
CA GLN A 277 -32.08 6.53 24.39
C GLN A 277 -33.09 7.21 23.46
N ASN A 278 -33.47 6.50 22.40
CA ASN A 278 -34.50 6.91 21.45
C ASN A 278 -34.14 8.19 20.66
N GLY A 279 -35.14 8.82 20.03
CA GLY A 279 -34.93 9.89 19.05
C GLY A 279 -34.77 11.30 19.62
N GLY A 280 -34.74 11.48 20.94
CA GLY A 280 -34.73 12.80 21.57
C GLY A 280 -36.07 13.54 21.48
N PRO A 281 -36.09 14.88 21.62
CA PRO A 281 -34.94 15.78 21.47
C PRO A 281 -34.00 15.82 22.68
N PHE A 282 -32.73 16.14 22.40
CA PHE A 282 -31.70 16.38 23.41
C PHE A 282 -31.19 17.82 23.28
N THR A 283 -31.75 18.72 24.10
CA THR A 283 -31.50 20.17 24.02
C THR A 283 -31.43 20.79 25.41
N VAL A 284 -30.23 21.11 25.90
CA VAL A 284 -30.04 21.92 27.11
C VAL A 284 -29.35 23.24 26.75
N GLY A 285 -29.43 24.23 27.63
CA GLY A 285 -28.81 25.54 27.39
C GLY A 285 -27.28 25.46 27.30
N THR A 286 -26.65 24.63 28.13
CA THR A 286 -25.22 24.29 28.04
C THR A 286 -25.03 22.81 28.33
N PHE A 287 -24.41 22.09 27.40
CA PHE A 287 -23.99 20.70 27.61
C PHE A 287 -22.46 20.64 27.64
N ASN A 288 -21.90 20.05 28.70
CA ASN A 288 -20.47 19.85 28.82
C ASN A 288 -20.16 18.41 29.24
N ALA A 289 -19.62 17.61 28.32
CA ALA A 289 -19.14 16.27 28.60
C ALA A 289 -17.62 16.14 28.40
N SER A 290 -16.84 17.20 28.61
CA SER A 290 -15.36 17.17 28.44
C SER A 290 -14.56 16.61 29.62
N ALA A 291 -15.20 16.30 30.75
CA ALA A 291 -14.48 15.83 31.92
C ALA A 291 -13.83 14.45 31.67
N THR A 292 -12.56 14.30 32.08
CA THR A 292 -11.79 13.07 31.91
C THR A 292 -12.54 11.85 32.46
N GLY A 293 -12.46 10.74 31.73
CA GLY A 293 -13.01 9.44 32.09
C GLY A 293 -14.54 9.34 32.02
N ASN A 294 -15.27 10.38 31.59
CA ASN A 294 -16.71 10.29 31.41
C ASN A 294 -17.08 9.61 30.08
N THR A 295 -18.31 9.10 29.99
CA THR A 295 -18.84 8.48 28.77
C THR A 295 -20.26 8.94 28.48
N ILE A 296 -20.52 9.28 27.23
CA ILE A 296 -21.87 9.49 26.70
C ILE A 296 -22.20 8.37 25.74
N THR A 297 -23.33 7.68 25.95
CA THR A 297 -23.80 6.60 25.07
C THR A 297 -25.14 6.98 24.45
N TYR A 298 -25.23 6.98 23.12
CA TYR A 298 -26.50 7.09 22.40
C TYR A 298 -27.03 5.70 22.03
N THR A 299 -28.25 5.36 22.47
CA THR A 299 -28.89 4.05 22.22
C THR A 299 -30.32 4.18 21.67
N GLY A 300 -31.04 3.06 21.56
CA GLY A 300 -32.43 3.03 21.10
C GLY A 300 -32.56 3.20 19.57
N TYR A 301 -33.60 3.89 19.11
CA TYR A 301 -33.94 4.08 17.69
C TYR A 301 -34.08 5.57 17.32
N GLY A 302 -34.27 5.88 16.03
CA GLY A 302 -34.53 7.24 15.51
C GLY A 302 -33.28 8.09 15.30
N ASP A 303 -33.47 9.32 14.83
CA ASP A 303 -32.38 10.18 14.30
C ASP A 303 -32.16 11.44 15.15
N PRO A 304 -31.62 11.31 16.39
CA PRO A 304 -31.37 12.48 17.23
C PRO A 304 -30.23 13.33 16.66
N THR A 305 -30.32 14.65 16.88
CA THR A 305 -29.16 15.53 16.76
C THR A 305 -28.37 15.50 18.06
N GLY A 306 -27.09 15.14 17.99
CA GLY A 306 -26.21 15.14 19.15
C GLY A 306 -26.01 16.54 19.73
N PHE A 307 -25.73 16.63 21.04
CA PHE A 307 -25.40 17.91 21.67
C PHE A 307 -24.19 18.56 21.00
N THR A 308 -24.26 19.87 20.81
CA THR A 308 -23.11 20.68 20.41
C THR A 308 -22.19 20.86 21.62
N GLY A 309 -20.91 20.49 21.48
CA GLY A 309 -19.93 20.62 22.55
C GLY A 309 -18.86 19.54 22.49
N SER A 310 -18.14 19.42 23.61
CA SER A 310 -17.10 18.40 23.78
C SER A 310 -17.62 17.20 24.56
N TYR A 311 -17.14 16.03 24.15
CA TYR A 311 -17.32 14.72 24.77
C TYR A 311 -15.95 14.21 25.21
N TYR A 312 -15.83 13.44 26.28
CA TYR A 312 -14.60 12.72 26.58
C TYR A 312 -14.59 11.40 25.81
N ASN A 313 -15.42 10.44 26.23
CA ASN A 313 -15.76 9.26 25.43
C ASN A 313 -17.17 9.40 24.83
N LEU A 314 -17.32 8.98 23.57
CA LEU A 314 -18.62 8.91 22.90
C LEU A 314 -18.86 7.50 22.35
N VAL A 315 -19.98 6.90 22.72
CA VAL A 315 -20.39 5.58 22.24
C VAL A 315 -21.70 5.68 21.47
N LEU A 316 -21.73 5.11 20.27
CA LEU A 316 -22.95 4.91 19.49
C LEU A 316 -23.35 3.43 19.52
N ASN A 317 -24.49 3.13 20.14
CA ASN A 317 -25.03 1.77 20.23
C ASN A 317 -26.55 1.80 19.99
N LYS A 318 -26.94 2.29 18.80
CA LYS A 318 -28.34 2.40 18.40
C LYS A 318 -28.79 1.17 17.62
N SER A 319 -29.94 0.62 18.01
CA SER A 319 -30.61 -0.44 17.26
C SER A 319 -31.01 -0.05 15.83
N SER A 320 -31.21 1.24 15.56
CA SER A 320 -31.46 1.82 14.24
C SER A 320 -31.34 3.36 14.26
N GLY A 321 -31.19 3.97 13.08
CA GLY A 321 -31.16 5.41 12.89
C GLY A 321 -29.78 6.03 12.96
N THR A 322 -29.74 7.33 12.74
CA THR A 322 -28.52 8.12 12.53
C THR A 322 -28.27 9.08 13.69
N LEU A 323 -27.03 9.14 14.18
CA LEU A 323 -26.55 10.24 15.00
C LEU A 323 -25.80 11.23 14.10
N GLY A 324 -26.30 12.46 14.03
CA GLY A 324 -25.65 13.57 13.35
C GLY A 324 -25.48 14.78 14.26
N PHE A 325 -24.59 15.70 13.89
CA PHE A 325 -24.34 16.94 14.61
C PHE A 325 -24.62 18.16 13.75
N SER A 326 -25.20 19.19 14.35
CA SER A 326 -25.45 20.49 13.70
C SER A 326 -24.27 21.47 13.80
N GLY A 327 -23.26 21.14 14.61
CA GLY A 327 -21.98 21.86 14.74
C GLY A 327 -20.83 20.88 14.88
N ALA A 328 -19.59 21.39 14.95
CA ALA A 328 -18.38 20.57 15.03
C ALA A 328 -18.23 19.92 16.43
N PRO A 329 -18.43 18.59 16.60
CA PRO A 329 -18.18 17.94 17.88
C PRO A 329 -16.68 17.75 18.12
N SER A 330 -16.28 17.74 19.39
CA SER A 330 -14.92 17.36 19.82
C SER A 330 -15.01 16.22 20.83
N ILE A 331 -14.60 15.03 20.41
CA ILE A 331 -14.42 13.86 21.24
C ILE A 331 -12.97 13.87 21.71
N LEU A 332 -12.71 14.05 23.01
CA LEU A 332 -11.37 14.26 23.54
C LEU A 332 -10.57 12.97 23.74
N ASN A 333 -11.25 11.83 23.80
CA ASN A 333 -10.66 10.50 23.84
C ASN A 333 -11.24 9.66 22.69
N ASP A 334 -11.96 8.57 22.97
CA ASP A 334 -12.41 7.60 21.96
C ASP A 334 -13.83 7.86 21.45
N LEU A 335 -14.01 7.63 20.15
CA LEU A 335 -15.33 7.40 19.55
C LEU A 335 -15.49 5.90 19.28
N THR A 336 -16.49 5.27 19.89
CA THR A 336 -16.80 3.85 19.64
C THR A 336 -18.17 3.71 18.98
N ILE A 337 -18.24 3.01 17.86
CA ILE A 337 -19.47 2.73 17.11
C ILE A 337 -19.71 1.23 17.15
N GLN A 338 -20.75 0.82 17.86
CA GLN A 338 -21.14 -0.58 18.06
C GLN A 338 -22.37 -0.94 17.22
N SER A 339 -23.27 0.03 17.00
CA SER A 339 -24.45 -0.11 16.15
C SER A 339 -25.05 1.26 15.81
N GLY A 340 -25.86 1.33 14.75
CA GLY A 340 -26.42 2.58 14.22
C GLY A 340 -25.48 3.28 13.25
N ILE A 341 -25.88 4.46 12.76
CA ILE A 341 -25.14 5.23 11.77
C ILE A 341 -24.57 6.48 12.42
N PHE A 342 -23.25 6.65 12.42
CA PHE A 342 -22.60 7.92 12.78
C PHE A 342 -22.35 8.72 11.51
N GLN A 343 -23.18 9.74 11.26
CA GLN A 343 -23.13 10.51 10.02
C GLN A 343 -22.39 11.82 10.21
N VAL A 344 -21.36 12.02 9.38
CA VAL A 344 -20.61 13.27 9.32
C VAL A 344 -21.15 14.11 8.18
N THR A 345 -21.89 15.15 8.54
CA THR A 345 -22.43 16.14 7.58
C THR A 345 -21.37 17.21 7.26
N ALA A 346 -21.75 18.41 6.85
CA ALA A 346 -20.82 19.51 6.57
C ALA A 346 -20.25 20.14 7.86
N VAL A 347 -19.56 19.33 8.66
CA VAL A 347 -18.94 19.70 9.94
C VAL A 347 -17.56 19.06 10.09
N THR A 348 -16.75 19.59 11.01
CA THR A 348 -15.51 18.95 11.43
C THR A 348 -15.73 18.14 12.70
N VAL A 349 -15.37 16.86 12.70
CA VAL A 349 -15.36 15.98 13.87
C VAL A 349 -13.91 15.79 14.30
N ASN A 350 -13.57 16.13 15.54
CA ASN A 350 -12.25 15.88 16.10
C ASN A 350 -12.33 14.76 17.14
N ILE A 351 -11.52 13.73 17.00
CA ILE A 351 -11.39 12.59 17.91
C ILE A 351 -9.96 12.60 18.45
N GLY A 352 -9.80 12.70 19.77
CA GLY A 352 -8.51 12.91 20.41
C GLY A 352 -7.64 11.66 20.47
N ASN A 353 -8.27 10.48 20.56
CA ASN A 353 -7.61 9.18 20.52
C ASN A 353 -8.20 8.35 19.36
N ASP A 354 -8.80 7.19 19.62
CA ASP A 354 -9.14 6.22 18.57
C ASP A 354 -10.58 6.35 18.09
N LEU A 355 -10.82 5.97 16.82
CA LEU A 355 -12.14 5.63 16.30
C LEU A 355 -12.24 4.10 16.21
N ASN A 356 -13.12 3.52 17.03
CA ASN A 356 -13.37 2.08 17.06
C ASN A 356 -14.72 1.77 16.40
N LEU A 357 -14.69 1.19 15.20
CA LEU A 357 -15.86 0.69 14.48
C LEU A 357 -15.97 -0.83 14.73
N GLU A 358 -16.79 -1.18 15.73
CA GLU A 358 -17.07 -2.56 16.16
C GLU A 358 -18.33 -3.12 15.50
N GLY A 359 -19.20 -2.24 14.99
CA GLY A 359 -20.45 -2.53 14.30
C GLY A 359 -21.05 -1.24 13.75
N GLY A 360 -22.32 -1.26 13.31
CA GLY A 360 -22.97 -0.06 12.77
C GLY A 360 -22.29 0.47 11.49
N GLU A 361 -22.37 1.78 11.28
CA GLU A 361 -21.85 2.45 10.09
C GLU A 361 -21.19 3.79 10.47
N PHE A 362 -20.02 4.07 9.91
CA PHE A 362 -19.38 5.38 9.96
C PHE A 362 -19.37 5.99 8.56
N THR A 363 -20.08 7.13 8.39
CA THR A 363 -20.34 7.70 7.07
C THR A 363 -19.90 9.17 6.94
N PRO A 364 -18.64 9.41 6.56
CA PRO A 364 -18.22 10.67 5.96
C PRO A 364 -18.71 10.76 4.51
N ASP A 365 -19.86 11.44 4.32
CA ASP A 365 -20.59 11.48 3.05
C ASP A 365 -20.77 12.90 2.47
N ASN A 366 -20.25 13.91 3.16
CA ASN A 366 -20.30 15.30 2.70
C ASN A 366 -18.91 15.74 2.21
N ALA A 367 -18.83 16.40 1.05
CA ALA A 367 -17.55 16.89 0.52
C ALA A 367 -16.87 17.95 1.40
N SER A 368 -17.61 18.57 2.33
CA SER A 368 -17.08 19.48 3.35
C SER A 368 -16.93 18.84 4.74
N ALA A 369 -17.23 17.54 4.87
CA ALA A 369 -16.94 16.80 6.10
C ALA A 369 -15.43 16.70 6.28
N VAL A 370 -14.98 16.92 7.52
CA VAL A 370 -13.59 16.66 7.93
C VAL A 370 -13.63 15.86 9.22
N VAL A 371 -12.91 14.74 9.27
CA VAL A 371 -12.75 13.92 10.47
C VAL A 371 -11.26 13.88 10.80
N ASN A 372 -10.89 14.31 12.00
CA ASN A 372 -9.52 14.23 12.47
C ASN A 372 -9.46 13.21 13.62
N ILE A 373 -8.63 12.18 13.48
CA ILE A 373 -8.42 11.11 14.46
C ILE A 373 -6.99 11.23 14.98
N GLY A 374 -6.84 11.49 16.28
CA GLY A 374 -5.56 11.68 16.94
C GLY A 374 -4.79 10.38 17.19
N GLY A 375 -5.49 9.25 17.29
CA GLY A 375 -4.95 7.90 17.38
C GLY A 375 -5.25 7.09 16.12
N ASP A 376 -5.68 5.85 16.30
CA ASP A 376 -5.90 4.86 15.26
C ASP A 376 -7.37 4.86 14.76
N LEU A 377 -7.54 4.45 13.50
CA LEU A 377 -8.84 4.05 12.94
C LEU A 377 -8.92 2.52 12.96
N ASN A 378 -9.70 1.97 13.88
CA ASN A 378 -9.85 0.54 14.08
C ASN A 378 -11.21 0.06 13.57
N ILE A 379 -11.22 -0.74 12.51
CA ILE A 379 -12.41 -1.34 11.93
C ILE A 379 -12.35 -2.85 12.18
N THR A 380 -13.18 -3.31 13.11
CA THR A 380 -13.28 -4.73 13.50
C THR A 380 -14.63 -5.33 13.12
N GLY A 381 -15.61 -4.48 12.78
CA GLY A 381 -16.93 -4.85 12.28
C GLY A 381 -17.62 -3.64 11.63
N GLY A 382 -18.91 -3.76 11.34
CA GLY A 382 -19.70 -2.66 10.78
C GLY A 382 -19.33 -2.30 9.32
N GLU A 383 -19.68 -1.09 8.93
CA GLU A 383 -19.45 -0.53 7.60
C GLU A 383 -18.75 0.83 7.70
N TYR A 384 -17.56 0.94 7.12
CA TYR A 384 -16.91 2.22 6.86
C TYR A 384 -17.33 2.67 5.46
N ASP A 385 -18.26 3.61 5.38
CA ASP A 385 -18.80 4.11 4.12
C ASP A 385 -18.31 5.52 3.83
N HIS A 386 -17.23 5.63 3.06
CA HIS A 386 -16.58 6.91 2.79
C HIS A 386 -16.87 7.37 1.35
N ASN A 387 -18.04 7.97 1.14
CA ASN A 387 -18.42 8.47 -0.17
C ASN A 387 -17.99 9.91 -0.43
N ASN A 388 -17.58 10.71 0.56
CA ASN A 388 -16.99 12.04 0.35
C ASN A 388 -16.22 12.59 1.58
N GLY A 389 -15.49 13.68 1.41
CA GLY A 389 -14.90 14.43 2.52
C GLY A 389 -13.55 13.87 2.96
N ASP A 390 -12.99 14.47 3.99
CA ASP A 390 -11.61 14.24 4.41
C ASP A 390 -11.53 13.51 5.75
N VAL A 391 -10.76 12.44 5.82
CA VAL A 391 -10.50 11.68 7.05
C VAL A 391 -8.99 11.62 7.27
N ASN A 392 -8.53 12.32 8.29
CA ASN A 392 -7.13 12.42 8.68
C ASN A 392 -6.88 11.56 9.93
N VAL A 393 -6.06 10.52 9.81
CA VAL A 393 -5.67 9.63 10.91
C VAL A 393 -4.19 9.87 11.24
N THR A 394 -3.91 10.25 12.49
CA THR A 394 -2.52 10.46 12.93
C THR A 394 -1.82 9.12 13.20
N GLY A 395 -2.56 8.15 13.73
CA GLY A 395 -2.12 6.78 13.95
C GLY A 395 -2.34 5.90 12.73
N ASN A 396 -2.50 4.59 12.96
CA ASN A 396 -2.67 3.59 11.93
C ASN A 396 -4.13 3.37 11.54
N ILE A 397 -4.32 2.76 10.37
CA ILE A 397 -5.63 2.28 9.90
C ILE A 397 -5.57 0.74 9.96
N SER A 398 -6.40 0.15 10.82
CA SER A 398 -6.47 -1.30 11.01
C SER A 398 -7.84 -1.80 10.63
N VAL A 399 -7.92 -2.68 9.64
CA VAL A 399 -9.17 -3.25 9.13
C VAL A 399 -9.08 -4.77 9.24
N THR A 400 -9.73 -5.32 10.26
CA THR A 400 -9.69 -6.76 10.61
C THR A 400 -11.05 -7.44 10.49
N GLY A 401 -12.04 -6.71 9.95
CA GLY A 401 -13.40 -7.16 9.72
C GLY A 401 -14.27 -6.03 9.18
N GLY A 402 -15.57 -6.29 9.05
CA GLY A 402 -16.53 -5.31 8.51
C GLY A 402 -16.45 -5.14 6.98
N ALA A 403 -17.14 -4.12 6.50
CA ALA A 403 -17.11 -3.67 5.10
C ALA A 403 -16.40 -2.32 5.01
N PHE A 404 -15.58 -2.13 3.98
CA PHE A 404 -14.89 -0.87 3.71
C PHE A 404 -15.22 -0.40 2.30
N ASN A 405 -16.11 0.59 2.21
CA ASN A 405 -16.61 1.16 0.97
C ASN A 405 -15.96 2.52 0.72
N TYR A 406 -15.23 2.63 -0.39
CA TYR A 406 -14.48 3.84 -0.74
C TYR A 406 -14.73 4.25 -2.20
N SER A 407 -15.72 5.13 -2.39
CA SER A 407 -16.28 5.40 -3.74
C SER A 407 -16.30 6.87 -4.16
N GLY A 408 -16.02 7.80 -3.24
CA GLY A 408 -16.07 9.24 -3.48
C GLY A 408 -14.88 9.82 -4.21
N SER A 409 -15.11 10.59 -5.28
CA SER A 409 -14.01 11.25 -6.01
C SER A 409 -13.29 12.32 -5.20
N SER A 410 -13.96 12.94 -4.23
CA SER A 410 -13.39 13.91 -3.29
C SER A 410 -13.00 13.30 -1.94
N SER A 411 -13.12 11.98 -1.79
CA SER A 411 -12.70 11.31 -0.56
C SER A 411 -11.18 11.33 -0.45
N THR A 412 -10.69 11.69 0.74
CA THR A 412 -9.29 11.56 1.14
C THR A 412 -9.21 10.82 2.47
N LEU A 413 -8.39 9.77 2.54
CA LEU A 413 -8.10 9.05 3.78
C LEU A 413 -6.59 8.99 3.97
N ASP A 414 -6.10 9.76 4.93
CA ASP A 414 -4.68 9.85 5.25
C ASP A 414 -4.38 9.14 6.57
N GLY A 415 -3.26 8.40 6.65
CA GLY A 415 -2.93 7.60 7.84
C GLY A 415 -1.44 7.31 8.04
N GLY A 416 -1.13 6.65 9.16
CA GLY A 416 0.14 6.00 9.48
C GLY A 416 0.41 4.82 8.56
N SER A 417 0.36 3.60 9.08
CA SER A 417 0.34 2.37 8.27
C SER A 417 -1.10 1.86 8.08
N MET A 418 -1.33 1.06 7.04
CA MET A 418 -2.61 0.38 6.80
C MET A 418 -2.42 -1.14 6.90
N TYR A 419 -3.25 -1.79 7.71
CA TYR A 419 -3.29 -3.23 7.89
C TYR A 419 -4.66 -3.78 7.50
N LEU A 420 -4.71 -4.76 6.60
CA LEU A 420 -5.93 -5.36 6.08
C LEU A 420 -5.93 -6.88 6.33
N GLU A 421 -6.95 -7.40 7.01
CA GLU A 421 -7.19 -8.82 7.24
C GLU A 421 -8.70 -9.10 7.19
N GLY A 422 -9.12 -10.15 6.46
CA GLY A 422 -10.52 -10.60 6.45
C GLY A 422 -11.56 -9.60 5.94
N VAL A 423 -11.17 -8.65 5.07
CA VAL A 423 -12.03 -7.57 4.58
C VAL A 423 -12.18 -7.57 3.05
N THR A 424 -13.36 -7.21 2.54
CA THR A 424 -13.55 -6.82 1.14
C THR A 424 -13.47 -5.30 1.00
N LEU A 425 -12.53 -4.84 0.19
CA LEU A 425 -12.24 -3.42 -0.03
C LEU A 425 -12.22 -3.11 -1.53
N VAL A 426 -13.14 -2.25 -1.97
CA VAL A 426 -13.19 -1.75 -3.36
C VAL A 426 -12.84 -0.27 -3.40
N LEU A 427 -11.68 0.04 -3.97
CA LEU A 427 -11.17 1.41 -4.12
C LEU A 427 -11.57 1.98 -5.48
N SER A 428 -12.79 2.52 -5.57
CA SER A 428 -13.36 2.96 -6.86
C SER A 428 -12.87 4.34 -7.30
N GLN A 429 -12.74 5.28 -6.37
CA GLN A 429 -12.28 6.67 -6.63
C GLN A 429 -11.62 7.23 -5.36
N GLY A 430 -11.16 8.48 -5.37
CA GLY A 430 -10.58 9.16 -4.20
C GLY A 430 -9.09 8.88 -4.01
N THR A 431 -8.54 9.28 -2.86
CA THR A 431 -7.11 9.12 -2.53
C THR A 431 -6.92 8.59 -1.12
N ILE A 432 -6.21 7.47 -1.01
CA ILE A 432 -5.70 6.95 0.26
C ILE A 432 -4.19 7.22 0.32
N THR A 433 -3.72 7.86 1.38
CA THR A 433 -2.29 8.09 1.62
C THR A 433 -1.86 7.49 2.95
N THR A 434 -0.88 6.60 2.95
CA THR A 434 -0.23 6.14 4.18
C THR A 434 1.17 6.73 4.26
N THR A 435 1.61 7.11 5.45
CA THR A 435 3.00 7.53 5.69
C THR A 435 3.92 6.33 5.96
N GLY A 436 3.34 5.24 6.46
CA GLY A 436 3.99 3.94 6.69
C GLY A 436 3.57 2.88 5.67
N ASP A 437 3.58 1.63 6.12
CA ASP A 437 3.44 0.44 5.27
C ASP A 437 1.97 0.12 4.95
N LEU A 438 1.76 -0.66 3.89
CA LEU A 438 0.51 -1.36 3.58
C LEU A 438 0.74 -2.86 3.72
N THR A 439 0.01 -3.51 4.61
CA THR A 439 0.05 -4.97 4.79
C THR A 439 -1.30 -5.57 4.45
N VAL A 440 -1.30 -6.57 3.56
CA VAL A 440 -2.49 -7.30 3.12
C VAL A 440 -2.33 -8.76 3.53
N GLU A 441 -3.24 -9.24 4.37
CA GLU A 441 -3.22 -10.57 4.97
C GLU A 441 -4.43 -11.41 4.56
N THR A 442 -4.49 -12.63 5.10
CA THR A 442 -5.48 -13.67 4.82
C THR A 442 -6.91 -13.15 4.79
N GLY A 443 -7.69 -13.66 3.82
CA GLY A 443 -9.12 -13.36 3.69
C GLY A 443 -9.43 -11.94 3.21
N THR A 444 -8.42 -11.12 2.88
CA THR A 444 -8.62 -9.81 2.26
C THR A 444 -8.94 -9.95 0.77
N ASP A 445 -9.91 -9.19 0.27
CA ASP A 445 -10.20 -8.99 -1.16
C ASP A 445 -10.06 -7.49 -1.47
N LEU A 446 -8.88 -7.10 -1.95
CA LEU A 446 -8.51 -5.73 -2.28
C LEU A 446 -8.62 -5.50 -3.79
N THR A 447 -9.63 -4.74 -4.20
CA THR A 447 -9.83 -4.33 -5.59
C THR A 447 -9.55 -2.84 -5.79
N GLY A 448 -8.48 -2.50 -6.50
CA GLY A 448 -8.18 -1.14 -6.95
C GLY A 448 -8.82 -0.82 -8.30
N ASN A 449 -9.90 -0.04 -8.34
CA ASN A 449 -10.70 0.21 -9.55
C ASN A 449 -10.89 1.70 -9.88
N GLY A 450 -9.89 2.54 -9.58
CA GLY A 450 -9.88 3.94 -10.01
C GLY A 450 -9.35 4.92 -8.97
N ALA A 451 -9.24 4.52 -7.70
CA ALA A 451 -8.64 5.35 -6.66
C ALA A 451 -7.11 5.49 -6.81
N ILE A 452 -6.55 6.46 -6.08
CA ILE A 452 -5.11 6.61 -5.87
C ILE A 452 -4.78 6.01 -4.49
N LEU A 453 -3.85 5.06 -4.45
CA LEU A 453 -3.30 4.49 -3.22
C LEU A 453 -1.79 4.81 -3.17
N ASN A 454 -1.43 5.75 -2.31
CA ASN A 454 -0.05 6.20 -2.10
C ASN A 454 0.46 5.64 -0.78
N VAL A 455 1.38 4.68 -0.84
CA VAL A 455 2.02 4.07 0.32
C VAL A 455 3.40 4.67 0.50
N GLY A 456 3.59 5.43 1.58
CA GLY A 456 4.87 6.05 1.90
C GLY A 456 5.96 5.05 2.28
N GLY A 457 5.55 3.92 2.87
CA GLY A 457 6.40 2.78 3.18
C GLY A 457 6.30 1.66 2.14
N ASN A 458 6.43 0.43 2.62
CA ASN A 458 6.45 -0.78 1.81
C ASN A 458 5.05 -1.39 1.69
N MET A 459 4.80 -2.12 0.60
CA MET A 459 3.65 -3.00 0.47
C MET A 459 4.06 -4.47 0.64
N ALA A 460 3.48 -5.13 1.63
CA ALA A 460 3.56 -6.57 1.83
C ALA A 460 2.23 -7.23 1.48
N TYR A 461 2.20 -7.99 0.38
CA TYR A 461 1.07 -8.83 0.00
C TYR A 461 1.35 -10.27 0.44
N ASN A 462 0.79 -10.64 1.59
CA ASN A 462 1.11 -11.89 2.28
C ASN A 462 0.12 -13.02 1.97
N ASP A 463 -1.16 -12.70 1.77
CA ASP A 463 -2.26 -13.63 1.45
C ASP A 463 -3.49 -12.82 0.97
N GLY A 464 -4.54 -13.50 0.50
CA GLY A 464 -5.81 -12.93 0.07
C GLY A 464 -5.96 -12.85 -1.46
N VAL A 465 -6.72 -11.86 -1.91
CA VAL A 465 -6.89 -11.49 -3.32
C VAL A 465 -6.58 -10.02 -3.45
N ALA A 466 -5.65 -9.66 -4.34
CA ALA A 466 -5.36 -8.27 -4.67
C ALA A 466 -5.31 -8.07 -6.19
N GLU A 467 -6.22 -7.25 -6.70
CA GLU A 467 -6.30 -6.90 -8.12
C GLU A 467 -6.45 -5.38 -8.29
N PHE A 468 -5.58 -4.77 -9.09
CA PHE A 468 -5.70 -3.37 -9.47
C PHE A 468 -6.09 -3.26 -10.95
N THR A 469 -7.38 -3.07 -11.19
CA THR A 469 -7.95 -2.94 -12.53
C THR A 469 -7.75 -1.55 -13.12
N ALA A 470 -7.72 -0.50 -12.29
CA ALA A 470 -7.54 0.90 -12.67
C ALA A 470 -6.95 1.74 -11.51
N GLY A 471 -6.81 3.05 -11.70
CA GLY A 471 -6.29 3.96 -10.68
C GLY A 471 -4.76 3.97 -10.59
N THR A 472 -4.22 4.34 -9.42
CA THR A 472 -2.77 4.42 -9.17
C THR A 472 -2.41 3.68 -7.90
N LEU A 473 -1.34 2.87 -7.94
CA LEU A 473 -0.66 2.33 -6.78
C LEU A 473 0.80 2.83 -6.78
N ALA A 474 1.20 3.55 -5.74
CA ALA A 474 2.57 3.97 -5.51
C ALA A 474 3.08 3.42 -4.18
N VAL A 475 4.25 2.78 -4.17
CA VAL A 475 4.86 2.14 -2.99
C VAL A 475 6.37 2.36 -2.99
N ASN A 476 7.03 2.18 -1.85
CA ASN A 476 8.48 2.04 -1.82
C ASN A 476 8.90 0.65 -2.33
N ASP A 477 8.97 -0.35 -1.43
CA ASP A 477 9.17 -1.75 -1.81
C ASP A 477 7.82 -2.47 -2.02
N LEU A 478 7.80 -3.47 -2.89
CA LEU A 478 6.66 -4.39 -3.07
C LEU A 478 7.14 -5.81 -2.81
N THR A 479 6.48 -6.56 -1.93
CA THR A 479 6.71 -7.99 -1.75
C THR A 479 5.43 -8.77 -2.05
N VAL A 480 5.53 -9.72 -2.97
CA VAL A 480 4.48 -10.72 -3.26
C VAL A 480 4.92 -12.04 -2.61
N ALA A 481 4.20 -12.50 -1.59
CA ALA A 481 4.51 -13.73 -0.87
C ALA A 481 4.35 -14.99 -1.73
N ALA A 482 5.00 -16.08 -1.32
CA ALA A 482 4.99 -17.34 -2.05
C ALA A 482 3.59 -17.98 -2.01
N GLY A 483 3.13 -18.49 -3.16
CA GLY A 483 1.78 -19.07 -3.31
C GLY A 483 0.72 -18.05 -3.75
N GLU A 484 0.99 -16.76 -3.57
CA GLU A 484 0.03 -15.70 -3.85
C GLU A 484 0.14 -15.13 -5.27
N THR A 485 -0.95 -14.53 -5.75
CA THR A 485 -1.00 -13.83 -7.04
C THR A 485 -1.47 -12.39 -6.86
N LEU A 486 -0.64 -11.42 -7.24
CA LEU A 486 -0.99 -10.00 -7.30
C LEU A 486 -1.16 -9.59 -8.76
N THR A 487 -2.33 -9.05 -9.09
CA THR A 487 -2.69 -8.73 -10.49
C THR A 487 -2.77 -7.22 -10.73
N PHE A 488 -2.06 -6.78 -11.77
CA PHE A 488 -2.11 -5.41 -12.29
C PHE A 488 -2.65 -5.42 -13.72
N THR A 489 -3.85 -4.85 -13.89
CA THR A 489 -4.45 -4.68 -15.22
C THR A 489 -4.10 -3.29 -15.77
N ASN A 490 -5.04 -2.33 -15.75
CA ASN A 490 -4.89 -1.03 -16.40
C ASN A 490 -4.45 0.08 -15.43
N ASN A 491 -4.10 -0.25 -14.20
CA ASN A 491 -3.63 0.70 -13.20
C ASN A 491 -2.27 1.32 -13.55
N THR A 492 -2.00 2.51 -13.05
CA THR A 492 -0.64 3.05 -12.96
C THR A 492 0.03 2.45 -11.73
N PHE A 493 1.20 1.85 -11.90
CA PHE A 493 1.98 1.27 -10.80
C PHE A 493 3.35 1.93 -10.73
N SER A 494 3.80 2.25 -9.53
CA SER A 494 5.17 2.71 -9.27
C SER A 494 5.70 2.14 -7.96
N SER A 495 6.75 1.32 -8.02
CA SER A 495 7.60 1.01 -6.88
C SER A 495 8.91 1.76 -7.03
N THR A 496 9.33 2.53 -6.02
CA THR A 496 10.64 3.22 -6.03
C THR A 496 11.78 2.37 -5.54
N GLY A 497 11.49 1.37 -4.72
CA GLY A 497 12.41 0.38 -4.18
C GLY A 497 12.37 -0.94 -4.94
N THR A 498 12.57 -2.06 -4.25
CA THR A 498 12.61 -3.39 -4.85
C THR A 498 11.23 -4.03 -4.90
N THR A 499 10.83 -4.50 -6.08
CA THR A 499 9.72 -5.42 -6.25
C THR A 499 10.24 -6.87 -6.16
N THR A 500 9.97 -7.51 -5.02
CA THR A 500 10.35 -8.89 -4.72
C THR A 500 9.18 -9.83 -4.99
N VAL A 501 9.35 -10.75 -5.93
CA VAL A 501 8.32 -11.70 -6.36
C VAL A 501 8.69 -13.10 -5.88
N ASN A 502 8.05 -13.56 -4.79
CA ASN A 502 8.12 -14.95 -4.32
C ASN A 502 6.95 -15.79 -4.83
N GLY A 503 5.78 -15.17 -5.04
CA GLY A 503 4.59 -15.74 -5.68
C GLY A 503 4.51 -15.36 -7.16
N THR A 504 3.34 -14.90 -7.60
CA THR A 504 3.10 -14.46 -8.98
C THR A 504 2.75 -12.98 -9.02
N LEU A 505 3.50 -12.21 -9.83
CA LEU A 505 3.12 -10.86 -10.23
C LEU A 505 2.58 -10.93 -11.66
N GLU A 506 1.27 -10.70 -11.83
CA GLU A 506 0.61 -10.77 -13.12
C GLU A 506 0.31 -9.38 -13.69
N LEU A 507 0.72 -9.15 -14.94
CA LEU A 507 0.57 -7.89 -15.66
C LEU A 507 -0.34 -8.13 -16.89
N THR A 508 -1.63 -7.88 -16.71
CA THR A 508 -2.70 -8.32 -17.62
C THR A 508 -3.33 -7.19 -18.45
N GLY A 509 -3.00 -5.93 -18.18
CA GLY A 509 -3.52 -4.78 -18.94
C GLY A 509 -2.52 -4.24 -19.94
N SER A 510 -3.01 -3.58 -20.99
CA SER A 510 -2.19 -2.92 -22.02
C SER A 510 -2.05 -1.42 -21.82
N SER A 511 -2.54 -0.90 -20.70
CA SER A 511 -2.47 0.52 -20.34
C SER A 511 -1.98 0.71 -18.91
N GLY A 512 -1.80 1.97 -18.51
CA GLY A 512 -1.23 2.35 -17.23
C GLY A 512 0.28 2.10 -17.20
N THR A 513 1.07 3.11 -16.84
CA THR A 513 2.53 2.99 -16.78
C THR A 513 2.93 2.08 -15.62
N LYS A 514 3.92 1.21 -15.85
CA LYS A 514 4.43 0.28 -14.83
C LYS A 514 5.89 0.63 -14.53
N GLY A 515 6.12 1.28 -13.39
CA GLY A 515 7.44 1.70 -12.90
C GLY A 515 7.94 0.80 -11.79
N PHE A 516 9.18 0.36 -11.90
CA PHE A 516 9.88 -0.44 -10.91
C PHE A 516 11.20 0.23 -10.54
N GLY A 517 11.58 0.18 -9.26
CA GLY A 517 12.94 0.45 -8.84
C GLY A 517 13.79 -0.72 -9.30
N SER A 518 13.96 -1.72 -8.44
CA SER A 518 14.54 -3.02 -8.83
C SER A 518 13.45 -4.09 -8.99
N ILE A 519 13.72 -5.11 -9.80
CA ILE A 519 12.89 -6.30 -9.94
C ILE A 519 13.70 -7.51 -9.49
N THR A 520 13.21 -8.25 -8.50
CA THR A 520 13.81 -9.51 -8.04
C THR A 520 12.76 -10.60 -8.09
N VAL A 521 12.89 -11.53 -9.04
CA VAL A 521 12.07 -12.74 -9.11
C VAL A 521 12.83 -13.85 -8.41
N ASN A 522 12.35 -14.28 -7.24
CA ASN A 522 13.00 -15.33 -6.46
C ASN A 522 12.70 -16.72 -7.05
N SER A 523 13.42 -17.74 -6.56
CA SER A 523 13.14 -19.13 -6.93
C SER A 523 11.71 -19.51 -6.56
N GLY A 524 10.96 -20.04 -7.52
CA GLY A 524 9.52 -20.31 -7.39
C GLY A 524 8.62 -19.11 -7.74
N GLY A 525 9.17 -17.89 -7.80
CA GLY A 525 8.45 -16.70 -8.21
C GLY A 525 8.20 -16.63 -9.72
N VAL A 526 7.14 -15.92 -10.10
CA VAL A 526 6.69 -15.76 -11.50
C VAL A 526 6.39 -14.28 -11.79
N TYR A 527 7.15 -13.68 -12.69
CA TYR A 527 6.84 -12.39 -13.29
C TYR A 527 6.19 -12.64 -14.66
N ASN A 528 4.91 -12.31 -14.80
CA ASN A 528 4.11 -12.73 -15.96
C ASN A 528 3.42 -11.57 -16.67
N VAL A 529 3.93 -11.18 -17.84
CA VAL A 529 3.30 -10.19 -18.73
C VAL A 529 2.43 -10.92 -19.74
N THR A 530 1.10 -10.79 -19.59
CA THR A 530 0.12 -11.46 -20.46
C THR A 530 -0.51 -10.53 -21.50
N GLN A 531 -0.36 -9.21 -21.35
CA GLN A 531 -0.72 -8.22 -22.37
C GLN A 531 0.44 -7.25 -22.68
N PRO A 532 0.53 -6.71 -23.91
CA PRO A 532 1.59 -5.78 -24.28
C PRO A 532 1.55 -4.50 -23.45
N ASN A 533 2.68 -4.09 -22.83
CA ASN A 533 2.75 -2.90 -21.98
C ASN A 533 4.16 -2.25 -21.98
N THR A 534 4.28 -1.07 -21.41
CA THR A 534 5.54 -0.33 -21.26
C THR A 534 5.99 -0.30 -19.81
N PHE A 535 7.27 -0.60 -19.59
CA PHE A 535 7.90 -0.71 -18.29
C PHE A 535 9.06 0.27 -18.17
N THR A 536 9.19 0.90 -17.00
CA THR A 536 10.38 1.66 -16.63
C THR A 536 11.03 0.98 -15.44
N VAL A 537 12.33 0.71 -15.51
CA VAL A 537 13.11 0.13 -14.41
C VAL A 537 14.27 1.06 -14.08
N SER A 538 14.38 1.52 -12.84
CA SER A 538 15.43 2.47 -12.42
C SER A 538 16.56 1.82 -11.61
N GLY A 539 16.44 0.54 -11.27
CA GLY A 539 17.41 -0.28 -10.55
C GLY A 539 17.78 -1.54 -11.32
N ASP A 540 18.04 -2.62 -10.59
CA ASP A 540 18.52 -3.91 -11.09
C ASP A 540 17.36 -4.83 -11.49
N ILE A 541 17.65 -5.80 -12.36
CA ILE A 541 16.73 -6.89 -12.71
C ILE A 541 17.41 -8.22 -12.41
N THR A 542 16.88 -8.98 -11.46
CA THR A 542 17.37 -10.31 -11.08
C THR A 542 16.28 -11.35 -11.30
N ASN A 543 16.55 -12.37 -12.12
CA ASN A 543 15.63 -13.49 -12.33
C ASN A 543 16.20 -14.84 -11.87
N ASN A 544 15.68 -15.36 -10.76
CA ASN A 544 15.93 -16.71 -10.26
C ASN A 544 14.70 -17.63 -10.38
N GLY A 545 13.62 -17.14 -11.00
CA GLY A 545 12.35 -17.85 -11.17
C GLY A 545 11.90 -17.89 -12.63
N SER A 546 10.61 -17.66 -12.88
CA SER A 546 10.04 -17.55 -14.24
C SER A 546 9.81 -16.10 -14.62
N PHE A 547 10.29 -15.70 -15.80
CA PHE A 547 10.13 -14.34 -16.32
C PHE A 547 9.56 -14.36 -17.74
N THR A 548 8.27 -14.03 -17.86
CA THR A 548 7.61 -13.79 -19.15
C THR A 548 7.52 -12.28 -19.36
N GLY A 549 8.50 -11.70 -20.05
CA GLY A 549 8.57 -10.25 -20.27
C GLY A 549 7.63 -9.71 -21.36
N CYS A 550 7.00 -10.58 -22.16
CA CYS A 550 6.05 -10.19 -23.20
C CYS A 550 5.20 -11.39 -23.64
N PRO A 551 3.92 -11.24 -24.03
CA PRO A 551 3.05 -12.36 -24.41
C PRO A 551 3.32 -12.92 -25.82
N GLY A 552 4.41 -12.52 -26.48
CA GLY A 552 4.78 -12.98 -27.83
C GLY A 552 4.06 -12.27 -28.99
N TYR A 553 3.20 -11.30 -28.69
CA TYR A 553 2.55 -10.42 -29.68
C TYR A 553 2.50 -8.97 -29.16
N GLY A 554 2.16 -8.03 -30.04
CA GLY A 554 2.12 -6.60 -29.69
C GLY A 554 3.50 -6.07 -29.31
N THR A 555 3.54 -4.97 -28.55
CA THR A 555 4.79 -4.31 -28.13
C THR A 555 4.95 -4.29 -26.62
N CYS A 556 6.08 -4.80 -26.14
CA CYS A 556 6.51 -4.72 -24.75
C CYS A 556 7.86 -4.02 -24.67
N THR A 557 7.88 -2.84 -24.06
CA THR A 557 9.09 -2.00 -24.03
C THR A 557 9.59 -1.82 -22.61
N TYR A 558 10.84 -2.22 -22.37
CA TYR A 558 11.56 -1.98 -21.13
C TYR A 558 12.50 -0.79 -21.31
N THR A 559 12.23 0.30 -20.60
CA THR A 559 13.14 1.45 -20.54
C THR A 559 13.93 1.37 -19.25
N LEU A 560 15.24 1.14 -19.37
CA LEU A 560 16.12 1.03 -18.22
C LEU A 560 16.83 2.37 -17.97
N THR A 561 16.82 2.83 -16.71
CA THR A 561 17.23 4.20 -16.36
C THR A 561 18.32 4.30 -15.29
N SER A 562 18.76 3.19 -14.68
CA SER A 562 19.88 3.20 -13.72
C SER A 562 21.19 3.64 -14.36
N ALA A 563 21.94 4.52 -13.68
CA ALA A 563 23.30 4.91 -14.07
C ALA A 563 24.32 3.77 -13.93
N SER A 564 23.99 2.70 -13.21
CA SER A 564 24.84 1.54 -12.99
C SER A 564 24.00 0.31 -12.62
N GLY A 565 23.08 -0.09 -13.48
CA GLY A 565 22.21 -1.25 -13.24
C GLY A 565 22.80 -2.57 -13.70
N THR A 566 22.19 -3.66 -13.25
CA THR A 566 22.55 -5.04 -13.62
C THR A 566 21.33 -5.81 -14.11
N ILE A 567 21.57 -6.74 -15.04
CA ILE A 567 20.63 -7.78 -15.45
C ILE A 567 21.29 -9.10 -15.04
N ASP A 568 20.72 -9.80 -14.05
CA ASP A 568 21.36 -10.91 -13.37
C ASP A 568 20.35 -12.04 -13.06
N GLY A 569 20.83 -13.10 -12.45
CA GLY A 569 20.04 -14.24 -11.98
C GLY A 569 20.45 -15.55 -12.64
N THR A 570 19.97 -16.63 -12.03
CA THR A 570 20.27 -18.01 -12.43
C THR A 570 19.33 -18.58 -13.49
N ALA A 571 18.20 -17.91 -13.75
CA ALA A 571 17.22 -18.32 -14.75
C ALA A 571 17.23 -17.38 -15.96
N ALA A 572 17.05 -17.94 -17.15
CA ALA A 572 17.07 -17.17 -18.40
C ALA A 572 16.08 -16.01 -18.39
N LEU A 573 16.47 -14.89 -19.00
CA LEU A 573 15.66 -13.69 -19.07
C LEU A 573 15.37 -13.31 -20.53
N SER A 574 14.10 -13.04 -20.83
CA SER A 574 13.66 -12.64 -22.18
C SER A 574 12.84 -11.37 -22.15
N MET A 575 13.22 -10.39 -22.96
CA MET A 575 12.51 -9.13 -23.19
C MET A 575 12.32 -8.90 -24.67
N ARG A 576 11.27 -8.16 -25.04
CA ARG A 576 11.01 -7.84 -26.45
C ARG A 576 11.82 -6.65 -26.94
N ASP A 577 11.50 -5.46 -26.43
CA ASP A 577 12.21 -4.23 -26.76
C ASP A 577 12.90 -3.68 -25.51
N LEU A 578 14.20 -3.37 -25.65
CA LEU A 578 15.02 -2.82 -24.59
C LEU A 578 15.58 -1.46 -25.01
N ILE A 579 15.32 -0.43 -24.20
CA ILE A 579 15.79 0.93 -24.40
C ILE A 579 16.69 1.34 -23.24
N ILE A 580 17.90 1.77 -23.55
CA ILE A 580 18.87 2.28 -22.56
C ILE A 580 19.36 3.64 -23.05
N ASN A 581 18.93 4.72 -22.41
CA ASN A 581 19.31 6.09 -22.79
C ASN A 581 20.28 6.68 -21.78
N SER A 582 21.24 7.47 -22.25
CA SER A 582 22.20 8.16 -21.38
C SER A 582 21.47 9.01 -20.33
N PRO A 583 21.90 8.98 -19.05
CA PRO A 583 23.14 8.41 -18.54
C PRO A 583 23.07 6.94 -18.13
N ALA A 584 22.02 6.20 -18.49
CA ALA A 584 21.85 4.82 -18.05
C ALA A 584 22.96 3.89 -18.58
N SER A 585 23.37 2.94 -17.72
CA SER A 585 24.38 1.94 -18.01
C SER A 585 24.01 0.62 -17.36
N TYR A 586 23.91 -0.45 -18.14
CA TYR A 586 23.55 -1.77 -17.65
C TYR A 586 24.58 -2.83 -18.00
N THR A 587 24.84 -3.73 -17.05
CA THR A 587 25.69 -4.91 -17.24
C THR A 587 24.84 -6.18 -17.24
N ASN A 588 24.83 -6.92 -18.34
CA ASN A 588 24.27 -8.26 -18.40
C ASN A 588 25.25 -9.26 -17.78
N GLN A 589 24.79 -9.99 -16.76
CA GLN A 589 25.54 -11.02 -16.03
C GLN A 589 24.92 -12.42 -16.20
N THR A 590 23.87 -12.56 -17.01
CA THR A 590 23.08 -13.79 -17.18
C THR A 590 22.88 -14.15 -18.65
N ASP A 591 22.00 -15.12 -18.92
CA ASP A 591 21.51 -15.47 -20.24
C ASP A 591 20.34 -14.55 -20.62
N LEU A 592 20.62 -13.55 -21.47
CA LEU A 592 19.66 -12.54 -21.89
C LEU A 592 19.26 -12.72 -23.35
N THR A 593 17.95 -12.84 -23.59
CA THR A 593 17.36 -12.84 -24.94
C THR A 593 16.59 -11.55 -25.19
N ILE A 594 16.90 -10.86 -26.28
CA ILE A 594 16.13 -9.72 -26.80
C ILE A 594 15.43 -10.16 -28.09
N THR A 595 14.10 -10.24 -28.04
CA THR A 595 13.32 -10.84 -29.13
C THR A 595 12.94 -9.87 -30.25
N GLN A 596 13.14 -8.55 -30.06
CA GLN A 596 12.83 -7.55 -31.10
C GLN A 596 13.90 -6.47 -31.30
N SER A 597 14.20 -5.63 -30.30
CA SER A 597 15.10 -4.49 -30.48
C SER A 597 15.90 -4.12 -29.23
N LEU A 598 17.13 -3.64 -29.44
CA LEU A 598 18.04 -3.14 -28.39
C LEU A 598 18.57 -1.78 -28.84
N THR A 599 18.10 -0.71 -28.21
CA THR A 599 18.36 0.66 -28.68
C THR A 599 18.70 1.64 -27.58
N GLY A 600 19.24 2.79 -27.96
CA GLY A 600 19.34 3.98 -27.11
C GLY A 600 20.74 4.59 -27.07
N THR A 601 20.88 5.65 -26.27
CA THR A 601 22.12 6.43 -26.16
C THR A 601 23.00 6.08 -24.96
N GLY A 602 22.54 5.14 -24.12
CA GLY A 602 23.25 4.69 -22.93
C GLY A 602 24.28 3.61 -23.21
N SER A 603 24.72 2.95 -22.14
CA SER A 603 25.76 1.92 -22.18
C SER A 603 25.21 0.53 -21.86
N PHE A 604 25.69 -0.48 -22.58
CA PHE A 604 25.42 -1.88 -22.30
C PHE A 604 26.72 -2.67 -22.31
N VAL A 605 26.95 -3.45 -21.27
CA VAL A 605 28.10 -4.35 -21.13
C VAL A 605 27.61 -5.79 -21.05
N ASN A 606 28.14 -6.69 -21.88
CA ASN A 606 27.96 -8.13 -21.71
C ASN A 606 29.12 -8.68 -20.88
N ALA A 607 28.86 -9.12 -19.64
CA ALA A 607 29.90 -9.49 -18.69
C ALA A 607 30.57 -10.84 -19.00
N ASN A 608 31.61 -11.16 -18.22
CA ASN A 608 32.35 -12.41 -18.34
C ASN A 608 31.43 -13.63 -18.17
N GLY A 609 31.45 -14.53 -19.15
CA GLY A 609 30.64 -15.76 -19.15
C GLY A 609 29.14 -15.58 -19.45
N SER A 610 28.67 -14.35 -19.67
CA SER A 610 27.26 -14.06 -19.97
C SER A 610 26.94 -14.26 -21.45
N THR A 611 25.67 -14.55 -21.75
CA THR A 611 25.20 -14.70 -23.13
C THR A 611 24.16 -13.62 -23.47
N LEU A 612 24.27 -13.06 -24.68
CA LEU A 612 23.29 -12.16 -25.26
C LEU A 612 22.81 -12.74 -26.59
N GLU A 613 21.52 -13.03 -26.69
CA GLU A 613 20.88 -13.46 -27.94
C GLU A 613 19.94 -12.38 -28.49
N LEU A 614 20.11 -12.04 -29.76
CA LEU A 614 19.32 -11.05 -30.49
C LEU A 614 18.50 -11.75 -31.59
N GLN A 615 17.21 -12.01 -31.29
CA GLN A 615 16.31 -12.77 -32.17
C GLN A 615 15.39 -11.89 -33.04
N GLY A 616 15.41 -10.58 -32.82
CA GLY A 616 14.55 -9.65 -33.54
C GLY A 616 15.06 -9.21 -34.92
N ALA A 617 14.22 -8.46 -35.62
CA ALA A 617 14.61 -7.72 -36.83
C ALA A 617 15.45 -6.47 -36.56
N GLY A 618 15.62 -6.12 -35.28
CA GLY A 618 16.24 -4.88 -34.86
C GLY A 618 15.27 -3.68 -34.93
N PRO A 619 15.81 -2.44 -34.83
CA PRO A 619 17.22 -2.12 -34.84
C PRO A 619 17.97 -2.61 -33.59
N PHE A 620 19.25 -2.92 -33.79
CA PHE A 620 20.23 -3.06 -32.72
C PHE A 620 21.17 -1.87 -32.88
N SER A 621 21.01 -0.87 -32.01
CA SER A 621 21.75 0.38 -32.09
C SER A 621 21.88 1.04 -30.72
N LEU A 622 22.93 0.67 -30.00
CA LEU A 622 23.37 1.36 -28.79
C LEU A 622 24.56 2.25 -29.08
N SER A 623 24.63 3.41 -28.41
CA SER A 623 25.77 4.33 -28.57
C SER A 623 27.04 3.83 -27.90
N ASN A 624 26.92 3.07 -26.80
CA ASN A 624 28.04 2.43 -26.13
C ASN A 624 27.71 0.95 -25.86
N PHE A 625 28.24 0.07 -26.69
CA PHE A 625 28.05 -1.37 -26.59
C PHE A 625 29.41 -2.05 -26.41
N ASP A 626 29.57 -2.78 -25.30
CA ASP A 626 30.79 -3.51 -24.98
C ASP A 626 30.47 -4.98 -24.67
N ALA A 627 30.82 -5.86 -25.60
CA ALA A 627 30.79 -7.30 -25.40
C ALA A 627 32.20 -7.89 -25.48
N SER A 628 33.23 -7.19 -25.00
CA SER A 628 34.64 -7.64 -25.07
C SER A 628 35.10 -8.49 -23.89
N ALA A 629 34.30 -8.62 -22.82
CA ALA A 629 34.67 -9.38 -21.63
C ALA A 629 34.98 -10.85 -21.96
N ALA A 630 36.04 -11.42 -21.39
CA ALA A 630 36.44 -12.79 -21.74
C ALA A 630 35.29 -13.80 -21.55
N VAL A 631 35.23 -14.79 -22.44
CA VAL A 631 34.27 -15.92 -22.44
C VAL A 631 32.81 -15.54 -22.74
N ASN A 632 32.45 -14.26 -22.80
CA ASN A 632 31.08 -13.88 -23.16
C ASN A 632 30.77 -14.19 -24.64
N THR A 633 29.48 -14.38 -24.94
CA THR A 633 29.01 -14.70 -26.30
C THR A 633 27.83 -13.82 -26.70
N VAL A 634 27.91 -13.25 -27.91
CA VAL A 634 26.77 -12.57 -28.55
C VAL A 634 26.32 -13.36 -29.78
N THR A 635 25.03 -13.66 -29.85
CA THR A 635 24.42 -14.39 -30.98
C THR A 635 23.36 -13.53 -31.66
N TYR A 636 23.48 -13.36 -32.97
CA TYR A 636 22.41 -12.82 -33.81
C TYR A 636 21.69 -13.98 -34.49
N SER A 637 20.45 -14.27 -34.10
CA SER A 637 19.67 -15.41 -34.60
C SER A 637 18.33 -15.04 -35.25
N GLY A 638 17.99 -13.75 -35.24
CA GLY A 638 16.71 -13.26 -35.72
C GLY A 638 16.48 -13.24 -37.22
N ILE A 639 15.27 -12.84 -37.62
CA ILE A 639 14.85 -12.59 -39.01
C ILE A 639 15.00 -11.10 -39.35
N GLY A 640 15.49 -10.75 -40.54
CA GLY A 640 15.65 -9.36 -40.98
C GLY A 640 17.11 -8.94 -41.15
N ASP A 641 17.33 -7.67 -41.51
CA ASP A 641 18.65 -7.18 -41.99
C ASP A 641 19.26 -6.09 -41.09
N PRO A 642 19.47 -6.34 -39.78
CA PRO A 642 20.01 -5.31 -38.91
C PRO A 642 21.51 -5.09 -39.15
N SER A 643 21.99 -3.95 -38.68
CA SER A 643 23.41 -3.72 -38.52
C SER A 643 23.92 -4.38 -37.25
N LEU A 644 25.19 -4.76 -37.26
CA LEU A 644 25.90 -5.18 -36.07
C LEU A 644 26.06 -3.97 -35.12
N ASN A 645 25.80 -4.16 -33.82
CA ASN A 645 26.01 -3.10 -32.83
C ASN A 645 27.47 -2.63 -32.85
N ALA A 646 27.69 -1.33 -33.00
CA ALA A 646 29.03 -0.76 -33.00
C ALA A 646 29.71 -1.00 -31.65
N GLY A 647 30.81 -1.74 -31.64
CA GLY A 647 31.48 -2.15 -30.41
C GLY A 647 32.49 -3.26 -30.61
N SER A 648 32.98 -3.79 -29.49
CA SER A 648 33.88 -4.94 -29.42
C SER A 648 33.15 -6.17 -28.93
N TYR A 649 33.54 -7.34 -29.41
CA TYR A 649 32.97 -8.65 -29.09
C TYR A 649 34.07 -9.60 -28.61
N TYR A 650 33.73 -10.58 -27.78
CA TYR A 650 34.63 -11.68 -27.43
C TYR A 650 34.36 -12.87 -28.36
N ASN A 651 33.23 -13.56 -28.17
CA ASN A 651 32.69 -14.52 -29.16
C ASN A 651 31.49 -13.89 -29.88
N LEU A 652 31.46 -14.02 -31.21
CA LEU A 652 30.34 -13.56 -32.03
C LEU A 652 29.82 -14.69 -32.91
N ILE A 653 28.51 -14.93 -32.85
CA ILE A 653 27.83 -15.95 -33.64
C ILE A 653 26.75 -15.31 -34.52
N ILE A 654 26.81 -15.60 -35.82
CA ILE A 654 25.75 -15.30 -36.78
C ILE A 654 25.02 -16.61 -37.08
N ASN A 655 23.78 -16.71 -36.62
CA ASN A 655 22.93 -17.89 -36.76
C ASN A 655 21.52 -17.51 -37.20
N LYS A 656 21.44 -16.68 -38.24
CA LYS A 656 20.16 -16.16 -38.71
C LYS A 656 19.52 -17.15 -39.66
N SER A 657 18.26 -17.50 -39.43
CA SER A 657 17.50 -18.33 -40.37
C SER A 657 17.35 -17.69 -41.75
N SER A 658 17.41 -16.35 -41.84
CA SER A 658 17.43 -15.57 -43.08
C SER A 658 17.91 -14.13 -42.83
N GLY A 659 18.30 -13.44 -43.90
CA GLY A 659 18.70 -12.02 -43.85
C GLY A 659 20.19 -11.80 -43.57
N THR A 660 20.56 -10.53 -43.55
CA THR A 660 21.95 -10.06 -43.55
C THR A 660 22.30 -9.28 -42.28
N ILE A 661 23.37 -9.66 -41.59
CA ILE A 661 24.04 -8.77 -40.63
C ILE A 661 25.07 -7.95 -41.37
N THR A 662 24.95 -6.63 -41.29
CA THR A 662 25.93 -5.71 -41.90
C THR A 662 26.86 -5.09 -40.85
N VAL A 663 28.17 -5.18 -41.05
CA VAL A 663 29.17 -4.47 -40.27
C VAL A 663 29.29 -3.04 -40.79
N ASN A 664 28.70 -2.07 -40.08
CA ASN A 664 28.65 -0.66 -40.52
C ASN A 664 29.62 0.26 -39.78
N SER A 665 30.46 -0.29 -38.91
CA SER A 665 31.55 0.39 -38.23
C SER A 665 32.71 -0.56 -38.00
N THR A 666 33.89 -0.02 -37.69
CA THR A 666 35.02 -0.84 -37.23
C THR A 666 34.59 -1.73 -36.08
N THR A 667 34.79 -3.04 -36.25
CA THR A 667 34.36 -4.08 -35.29
C THR A 667 35.51 -5.01 -35.00
N SER A 668 35.71 -5.34 -33.73
CA SER A 668 36.68 -6.34 -33.28
C SER A 668 35.98 -7.50 -32.58
N VAL A 669 36.46 -8.72 -32.85
CA VAL A 669 36.12 -9.97 -32.19
C VAL A 669 37.41 -10.50 -31.57
N ALA A 670 37.48 -10.55 -30.25
CA ALA A 670 38.71 -10.88 -29.51
C ALA A 670 39.01 -12.39 -29.45
N ASN A 671 38.01 -13.24 -29.71
CA ASN A 671 38.17 -14.68 -29.90
C ASN A 671 37.61 -15.07 -31.27
N ASP A 672 36.60 -15.93 -31.33
CA ASP A 672 36.09 -16.53 -32.56
C ASP A 672 34.86 -15.80 -33.10
N LEU A 673 34.81 -15.73 -34.43
CA LEU A 673 33.62 -15.36 -35.18
C LEU A 673 33.09 -16.60 -35.91
N THR A 674 31.87 -17.02 -35.58
CA THR A 674 31.23 -18.17 -36.25
C THR A 674 30.02 -17.72 -37.07
N VAL A 675 29.96 -18.14 -38.33
CA VAL A 675 28.79 -18.00 -39.20
C VAL A 675 28.23 -19.39 -39.46
N THR A 676 27.02 -19.63 -39.00
CA THR A 676 26.32 -20.93 -39.13
C THR A 676 25.13 -20.84 -40.07
N GLN A 677 24.42 -19.70 -40.09
CA GLN A 677 23.30 -19.42 -40.98
C GLN A 677 23.19 -17.91 -41.23
N GLY A 678 22.55 -17.53 -42.34
CA GLY A 678 22.36 -16.14 -42.76
C GLY A 678 23.58 -15.54 -43.44
N ILE A 679 23.53 -14.24 -43.74
CA ILE A 679 24.61 -13.54 -44.44
C ILE A 679 25.33 -12.61 -43.46
N LEU A 680 26.67 -12.68 -43.40
CA LEU A 680 27.51 -11.67 -42.78
C LEU A 680 28.15 -10.81 -43.88
N ALA A 681 27.77 -9.54 -43.94
CA ALA A 681 28.32 -8.56 -44.88
C ALA A 681 29.16 -7.52 -44.15
N THR A 682 30.31 -7.15 -44.70
CA THR A 682 31.25 -6.20 -44.05
C THR A 682 30.91 -4.73 -44.29
N GLY A 683 29.95 -4.41 -45.15
CA GLY A 683 29.42 -3.04 -45.33
C GLY A 683 30.42 -1.96 -45.78
N GLY A 684 31.65 -2.30 -46.18
CA GLY A 684 32.74 -1.35 -46.41
C GLY A 684 33.54 -0.96 -45.16
N SER A 685 33.30 -1.63 -44.03
CA SER A 685 33.98 -1.41 -42.75
C SER A 685 35.15 -2.38 -42.53
N THR A 686 35.95 -2.11 -41.49
CA THR A 686 36.98 -3.04 -41.01
C THR A 686 36.40 -4.04 -39.99
N LEU A 687 36.63 -5.33 -40.21
CA LEU A 687 36.34 -6.40 -39.28
C LEU A 687 37.65 -7.08 -38.84
N THR A 688 37.94 -7.09 -37.55
CA THR A 688 39.13 -7.78 -37.01
C THR A 688 38.69 -8.93 -36.11
N VAL A 689 39.09 -10.15 -36.43
CA VAL A 689 38.92 -11.35 -35.61
C VAL A 689 40.30 -11.76 -35.10
N SER A 690 40.49 -11.83 -33.78
CA SER A 690 41.81 -12.08 -33.20
C SER A 690 42.19 -13.56 -33.21
N ASN A 691 41.19 -14.45 -33.15
CA ASN A 691 41.37 -15.90 -33.33
C ASN A 691 40.75 -16.33 -34.68
N ASP A 692 39.89 -17.35 -34.70
CA ASP A 692 39.45 -17.98 -35.93
C ASP A 692 38.15 -17.37 -36.47
N LEU A 693 38.02 -17.36 -37.80
CA LEU A 693 36.73 -17.18 -38.47
C LEU A 693 36.25 -18.54 -38.96
N LEU A 694 35.10 -18.98 -38.47
CA LEU A 694 34.51 -20.28 -38.78
C LEU A 694 33.26 -20.08 -39.63
N LEU A 695 33.33 -20.47 -40.91
CA LEU A 695 32.19 -20.53 -41.81
C LEU A 695 31.68 -21.99 -41.85
N GLN A 696 30.63 -22.25 -41.09
CA GLN A 696 30.02 -23.58 -40.89
C GLN A 696 28.64 -23.69 -41.56
N GLY A 697 28.26 -22.65 -42.30
CA GLY A 697 27.00 -22.49 -43.02
C GLY A 697 26.77 -21.01 -43.33
N GLY A 698 25.60 -20.64 -43.85
CA GLY A 698 25.32 -19.25 -44.23
C GLY A 698 26.26 -18.73 -45.33
N GLU A 699 26.49 -17.41 -45.34
CA GLU A 699 27.30 -16.71 -46.33
C GLU A 699 28.19 -15.64 -45.66
N PHE A 700 29.45 -15.53 -46.09
CA PHE A 700 30.33 -14.44 -45.70
C PHE A 700 30.73 -13.60 -46.92
N THR A 701 30.39 -12.30 -46.89
CA THR A 701 30.50 -11.38 -48.02
C THR A 701 31.33 -10.13 -47.70
N PRO A 702 32.66 -10.17 -47.88
CA PRO A 702 33.49 -8.98 -47.80
C PRO A 702 33.19 -7.91 -48.88
N ASN A 703 32.57 -8.31 -50.00
CA ASN A 703 32.02 -7.61 -51.20
C ASN A 703 31.94 -6.06 -51.29
N ASN A 704 32.89 -5.32 -50.74
CA ASN A 704 32.99 -3.87 -50.83
C ASN A 704 34.46 -3.47 -50.94
N ALA A 705 34.80 -2.58 -51.86
CA ALA A 705 36.19 -2.20 -52.12
C ALA A 705 36.89 -1.54 -50.91
N SER A 706 36.13 -0.97 -49.97
CA SER A 706 36.65 -0.40 -48.72
C SER A 706 36.75 -1.40 -47.58
N SER A 707 36.20 -2.61 -47.73
CA SER A 707 36.22 -3.60 -46.67
C SER A 707 37.61 -4.17 -46.44
N VAL A 708 37.98 -4.27 -45.17
CA VAL A 708 39.21 -4.90 -44.70
C VAL A 708 38.86 -5.90 -43.61
N VAL A 709 39.12 -7.17 -43.83
CA VAL A 709 38.90 -8.24 -42.86
C VAL A 709 40.26 -8.75 -42.40
N ASN A 710 40.54 -8.70 -41.11
CA ASN A 710 41.79 -9.21 -40.54
C ASN A 710 41.45 -10.39 -39.62
N ILE A 711 42.02 -11.56 -39.90
CA ILE A 711 41.83 -12.79 -39.11
C ILE A 711 43.20 -13.16 -38.53
N GLY A 712 43.32 -13.14 -37.21
CA GLY A 712 44.56 -13.43 -36.48
C GLY A 712 44.87 -14.92 -36.40
N GLY A 713 43.84 -15.77 -36.36
CA GLY A 713 43.93 -17.22 -36.43
C GLY A 713 43.64 -17.74 -37.85
N ASP A 714 42.95 -18.88 -37.90
CA ASP A 714 42.62 -19.59 -39.13
C ASP A 714 41.27 -19.12 -39.71
N PHE A 715 41.15 -19.16 -41.03
CA PHE A 715 39.88 -19.04 -41.73
C PHE A 715 39.41 -20.41 -42.20
N ASN A 716 38.43 -20.97 -41.48
CA ASN A 716 37.93 -22.33 -41.68
C ASN A 716 36.57 -22.32 -42.37
N ILE A 717 36.51 -22.81 -43.60
CA ILE A 717 35.29 -22.98 -44.38
C ILE A 717 34.96 -24.48 -44.45
N THR A 718 33.90 -24.86 -43.75
CA THR A 718 33.45 -26.26 -43.65
C THR A 718 32.06 -26.47 -44.28
N ALA A 719 31.26 -25.40 -44.39
CA ALA A 719 30.04 -25.34 -45.19
C ALA A 719 29.72 -23.87 -45.53
N GLY A 720 28.57 -23.62 -46.17
CA GLY A 720 28.13 -22.27 -46.53
C GLY A 720 28.79 -21.74 -47.81
N GLU A 721 28.74 -20.43 -47.99
CA GLU A 721 29.29 -19.71 -49.14
C GLU A 721 30.23 -18.59 -48.69
N TYR A 722 31.46 -18.61 -49.20
CA TYR A 722 32.35 -17.46 -49.14
C TYR A 722 32.31 -16.76 -50.50
N ASP A 723 31.71 -15.57 -50.55
CA ASP A 723 31.59 -14.78 -51.77
C ASP A 723 32.41 -13.49 -51.66
N HIS A 724 33.50 -13.43 -52.43
CA HIS A 724 34.49 -12.36 -52.37
C HIS A 724 34.75 -11.73 -53.75
N ASN A 725 33.94 -10.71 -54.02
CA ASN A 725 33.93 -9.90 -55.24
C ASN A 725 34.65 -8.57 -55.09
N PHE A 726 34.82 -8.06 -53.87
CA PHE A 726 35.61 -6.86 -53.58
C PHE A 726 36.11 -6.88 -52.13
N GLY A 727 37.15 -6.09 -51.85
CA GLY A 727 37.69 -5.90 -50.50
C GLY A 727 38.96 -6.71 -50.24
N ASP A 728 39.53 -6.50 -49.06
CA ASP A 728 40.78 -7.11 -48.61
C ASP A 728 40.52 -8.06 -47.44
N VAL A 729 41.02 -9.30 -47.52
CA VAL A 729 40.91 -10.31 -46.46
C VAL A 729 42.31 -10.82 -46.14
N ASN A 730 42.79 -10.50 -44.94
CA ASN A 730 44.11 -10.82 -44.43
C ASN A 730 44.00 -11.90 -43.34
N VAL A 731 44.51 -13.10 -43.60
CA VAL A 731 44.55 -14.22 -42.65
C VAL A 731 45.99 -14.43 -42.20
N THR A 732 46.24 -14.31 -40.90
CA THR A 732 47.57 -14.56 -40.32
C THR A 732 47.84 -16.05 -40.16
N GLY A 733 46.82 -16.82 -39.78
CA GLY A 733 46.84 -18.28 -39.78
C GLY A 733 46.59 -18.87 -41.16
N ASN A 734 46.04 -20.08 -41.19
CA ASN A 734 45.79 -20.83 -42.42
C ASN A 734 44.38 -20.62 -42.95
N ILE A 735 44.22 -20.86 -44.25
CA ILE A 735 42.91 -20.94 -44.90
C ILE A 735 42.61 -22.42 -45.15
N SER A 736 41.53 -22.93 -44.58
CA SER A 736 41.11 -24.33 -44.76
C SER A 736 39.73 -24.37 -45.39
N VAL A 737 39.60 -25.00 -46.56
CA VAL A 737 38.34 -25.13 -47.29
C VAL A 737 38.07 -26.61 -47.50
N THR A 738 37.20 -27.17 -46.66
CA THR A 738 36.86 -28.60 -46.60
C THR A 738 35.40 -28.88 -46.95
N GLY A 739 34.65 -27.82 -47.30
CA GLY A 739 33.27 -27.89 -47.75
C GLY A 739 32.75 -26.51 -48.17
N GLY A 740 31.47 -26.43 -48.54
CA GLY A 740 30.84 -25.19 -48.97
C GLY A 740 31.19 -24.76 -50.41
N THR A 741 30.89 -23.50 -50.72
CA THR A 741 31.20 -22.85 -52.01
C THR A 741 32.17 -21.70 -51.76
N PHE A 742 33.17 -21.56 -52.63
CA PHE A 742 34.15 -20.49 -52.57
C PHE A 742 34.16 -19.75 -53.91
N ASN A 743 33.63 -18.53 -53.90
CA ASN A 743 33.47 -17.67 -55.05
C ASN A 743 34.42 -16.47 -54.94
N PHE A 744 35.39 -16.38 -55.86
CA PHE A 744 36.37 -15.29 -55.89
C PHE A 744 36.42 -14.68 -57.29
N THR A 745 35.60 -13.66 -57.52
CA THR A 745 35.35 -13.12 -58.89
C THR A 745 35.80 -11.68 -59.12
N GLY A 746 36.21 -11.00 -58.05
CA GLY A 746 36.59 -9.59 -58.03
C GLY A 746 37.97 -9.27 -58.54
N SER A 747 38.11 -8.31 -59.47
CA SER A 747 39.42 -7.91 -60.00
C SER A 747 40.33 -7.19 -59.01
N SER A 748 39.76 -6.59 -57.95
CA SER A 748 40.50 -5.90 -56.89
C SER A 748 40.40 -6.60 -55.54
N SER A 749 39.93 -7.85 -55.50
CA SER A 749 39.91 -8.66 -54.28
C SER A 749 41.31 -9.17 -53.95
N THR A 750 41.67 -9.12 -52.67
CA THR A 750 42.90 -9.72 -52.12
C THR A 750 42.55 -10.67 -51.00
N LEU A 751 43.04 -11.91 -51.07
CA LEU A 751 42.97 -12.88 -49.99
C LEU A 751 44.38 -13.37 -49.66
N ASP A 752 44.87 -12.93 -48.52
CA ASP A 752 46.20 -13.27 -48.04
C ASP A 752 46.12 -14.27 -46.87
N GLY A 753 47.02 -15.24 -46.82
CA GLY A 753 47.00 -16.32 -45.84
C GLY A 753 48.39 -16.88 -45.47
N GLY A 754 48.42 -17.67 -44.39
CA GLY A 754 49.51 -18.57 -44.04
C GLY A 754 49.69 -19.66 -45.09
N SER A 755 49.17 -20.86 -44.84
CA SER A 755 48.99 -21.89 -45.86
C SER A 755 47.52 -21.98 -46.28
N MET A 756 47.25 -22.57 -47.45
CA MET A 756 45.90 -22.87 -47.91
C MET A 756 45.73 -24.37 -48.14
N TYR A 757 44.67 -24.95 -47.57
CA TYR A 757 44.31 -26.35 -47.69
C TYR A 757 42.92 -26.47 -48.34
N LEU A 758 42.83 -27.24 -49.42
CA LEU A 758 41.58 -27.45 -50.18
C LEU A 758 41.27 -28.95 -50.25
N GLU A 759 40.08 -29.35 -49.82
CA GLU A 759 39.60 -30.74 -49.87
C GLU A 759 38.12 -30.79 -50.24
N GLY A 760 37.74 -31.62 -51.22
CA GLY A 760 36.33 -31.87 -51.56
C GLY A 760 35.54 -30.68 -52.10
N VAL A 761 36.20 -29.63 -52.61
CA VAL A 761 35.57 -28.34 -52.96
C VAL A 761 35.66 -28.02 -54.46
N THR A 762 34.72 -27.23 -54.97
CA THR A 762 34.85 -26.58 -56.29
C THR A 762 35.19 -25.12 -56.09
N LEU A 763 36.35 -24.71 -56.60
CA LEU A 763 36.90 -23.37 -56.44
C LEU A 763 37.05 -22.70 -57.79
N VAL A 764 36.36 -21.56 -57.99
CA VAL A 764 36.45 -20.75 -59.22
C VAL A 764 37.13 -19.42 -58.92
N LEU A 765 38.36 -19.26 -59.42
CA LEU A 765 39.19 -18.08 -59.26
C LEU A 765 39.13 -17.24 -60.56
N SER A 766 38.12 -16.38 -60.67
CA SER A 766 37.89 -15.65 -61.93
C SER A 766 38.81 -14.44 -62.07
N GLN A 767 39.07 -13.68 -61.00
CA GLN A 767 39.95 -12.50 -61.00
C GLN A 767 40.53 -12.28 -59.59
N GLY A 768 41.34 -11.23 -59.37
CA GLY A 768 41.87 -10.85 -58.05
C GLY A 768 43.21 -11.50 -57.71
N THR A 769 43.65 -11.38 -56.46
CA THR A 769 44.93 -11.95 -55.97
C THR A 769 44.71 -12.81 -54.73
N ILE A 770 45.24 -14.02 -54.75
CA ILE A 770 45.39 -14.89 -53.58
C ILE A 770 46.87 -15.03 -53.27
N THR A 771 47.27 -14.78 -52.04
CA THR A 771 48.66 -14.95 -51.60
C THR A 771 48.71 -15.87 -50.38
N THR A 772 49.49 -16.95 -50.45
CA THR A 772 49.87 -17.74 -49.27
C THR A 772 51.33 -17.49 -48.96
N THR A 773 51.69 -17.30 -47.69
CA THR A 773 53.10 -17.21 -47.27
C THR A 773 53.75 -18.60 -47.14
N GLY A 774 52.94 -19.62 -46.85
CA GLY A 774 53.26 -21.03 -46.81
C GLY A 774 52.73 -21.80 -48.01
N ASP A 775 52.34 -23.05 -47.79
CA ASP A 775 52.02 -24.02 -48.84
C ASP A 775 50.57 -23.86 -49.33
N LEU A 776 50.31 -24.24 -50.59
CA LEU A 776 48.96 -24.48 -51.12
C LEU A 776 48.85 -25.98 -51.39
N THR A 777 47.97 -26.67 -50.67
CA THR A 777 47.72 -28.11 -50.80
C THR A 777 46.33 -28.35 -51.35
N VAL A 778 46.23 -29.12 -52.42
CA VAL A 778 44.98 -29.54 -53.03
C VAL A 778 44.83 -31.05 -52.89
N GLU A 779 43.79 -31.45 -52.17
CA GLU A 779 43.47 -32.83 -51.81
C GLU A 779 42.19 -33.32 -52.48
N THR A 780 41.87 -34.59 -52.18
CA THR A 780 40.88 -35.41 -52.88
C THR A 780 39.55 -34.73 -53.13
N GLY A 781 39.00 -34.92 -54.33
CA GLY A 781 37.69 -34.39 -54.73
C GLY A 781 37.65 -32.88 -54.99
N THR A 782 38.80 -32.20 -55.06
CA THR A 782 38.86 -30.75 -55.34
C THR A 782 38.93 -30.45 -56.84
N ASN A 783 38.07 -29.53 -57.31
CA ASN A 783 38.14 -28.95 -58.65
C ASN A 783 38.57 -27.48 -58.56
N LEU A 784 39.80 -27.18 -58.97
CA LEU A 784 40.35 -25.83 -58.94
C LEU A 784 40.39 -25.23 -60.35
N THR A 785 39.57 -24.22 -60.62
CA THR A 785 39.54 -23.53 -61.91
C THR A 785 39.99 -22.08 -61.76
N GLY A 786 41.11 -21.71 -62.37
CA GLY A 786 41.59 -20.33 -62.44
C GLY A 786 41.35 -19.71 -63.82
N ASN A 787 40.55 -18.64 -63.91
CA ASN A 787 40.20 -17.98 -65.17
C ASN A 787 40.49 -16.48 -65.16
N GLY A 788 41.60 -16.08 -64.52
CA GLY A 788 42.05 -14.69 -64.49
C GLY A 788 42.64 -14.20 -63.17
N ALA A 789 42.52 -14.97 -62.08
CA ALA A 789 43.15 -14.63 -60.81
C ALA A 789 44.68 -14.78 -60.81
N THR A 790 45.35 -14.05 -59.92
CA THR A 790 46.76 -14.22 -59.57
C THR A 790 46.84 -15.05 -58.29
N VAL A 791 47.53 -16.19 -58.33
CA VAL A 791 47.76 -17.06 -57.17
C VAL A 791 49.25 -17.10 -56.87
N ASN A 792 49.64 -16.60 -55.71
CA ASN A 792 51.02 -16.53 -55.26
C ASN A 792 51.23 -17.45 -54.06
N VAL A 793 52.01 -18.51 -54.23
CA VAL A 793 52.32 -19.48 -53.18
C VAL A 793 53.76 -19.27 -52.73
N GLY A 794 53.96 -18.74 -51.52
CA GLY A 794 55.28 -18.50 -50.94
C GLY A 794 56.04 -19.81 -50.66
N GLY A 795 55.31 -20.85 -50.27
CA GLY A 795 55.80 -22.21 -50.07
C GLY A 795 55.61 -23.10 -51.30
N ASN A 796 55.25 -24.36 -51.05
CA ASN A 796 55.06 -25.38 -52.07
C ASN A 796 53.60 -25.44 -52.54
N LEU A 797 53.41 -25.69 -53.82
CA LEU A 797 52.13 -26.13 -54.37
C LEU A 797 52.14 -27.66 -54.45
N ALA A 798 51.32 -28.31 -53.62
CA ALA A 798 51.13 -29.76 -53.63
C ALA A 798 49.75 -30.09 -54.22
N TYR A 799 49.76 -30.83 -55.32
CA TYR A 799 48.56 -31.30 -55.99
C TYR A 799 48.44 -32.81 -55.79
N ASN A 800 47.76 -33.21 -54.70
CA ASN A 800 47.74 -34.58 -54.22
C ASN A 800 46.60 -35.41 -54.80
N ASP A 801 45.43 -34.79 -55.06
CA ASP A 801 44.27 -35.42 -55.70
C ASP A 801 43.29 -34.32 -56.20
N GLY A 802 42.75 -34.44 -57.43
CA GLY A 802 41.71 -33.57 -58.01
C GLY A 802 41.87 -33.25 -59.52
N VAL A 803 41.08 -32.28 -60.03
CA VAL A 803 41.40 -31.59 -61.31
C VAL A 803 41.70 -30.09 -61.13
N ALA A 804 42.86 -29.63 -61.60
CA ALA A 804 43.23 -28.22 -61.61
C ALA A 804 43.47 -27.70 -63.02
N GLU A 805 42.72 -26.66 -63.40
CA GLU A 805 42.81 -26.00 -64.68
C GLU A 805 42.94 -24.50 -64.50
N PHE A 806 44.04 -23.93 -64.98
CA PHE A 806 44.21 -22.49 -65.05
C PHE A 806 44.22 -22.06 -66.52
N THR A 807 43.20 -21.33 -66.95
CA THR A 807 43.02 -20.88 -68.33
C THR A 807 43.61 -19.49 -68.58
N ALA A 808 43.65 -18.62 -67.57
CA ALA A 808 44.20 -17.27 -67.60
C ALA A 808 44.65 -16.80 -66.19
N GLY A 809 45.40 -15.70 -66.11
CA GLY A 809 45.92 -15.15 -64.84
C GLY A 809 47.39 -15.47 -64.59
N ALA A 810 47.79 -15.59 -63.33
CA ALA A 810 49.15 -15.92 -62.93
C ALA A 810 49.18 -16.96 -61.80
N LEU A 811 50.14 -17.86 -61.81
CA LEU A 811 50.41 -18.84 -60.76
C LEU A 811 51.90 -18.84 -60.44
N SER A 812 52.26 -18.57 -59.19
CA SER A 812 53.63 -18.68 -58.71
C SER A 812 53.75 -19.60 -57.49
N ALA A 813 54.82 -20.38 -57.41
CA ALA A 813 55.12 -21.26 -56.28
C ALA A 813 56.63 -21.48 -56.12
N ASN A 814 57.08 -21.96 -54.96
CA ASN A 814 58.44 -22.47 -54.80
C ASN A 814 58.59 -23.81 -55.52
N ASN A 815 58.27 -24.92 -54.84
CA ASN A 815 58.18 -26.23 -55.47
C ASN A 815 56.75 -26.50 -55.92
N VAL A 816 56.59 -27.23 -57.02
CA VAL A 816 55.28 -27.74 -57.48
C VAL A 816 55.35 -29.25 -57.54
N THR A 817 54.43 -29.95 -56.89
CA THR A 817 54.34 -31.41 -56.96
C THR A 817 52.98 -31.81 -57.49
N ILE A 818 52.96 -32.63 -58.54
CA ILE A 818 51.75 -33.24 -59.10
C ILE A 818 51.81 -34.72 -58.79
N ALA A 819 50.92 -35.20 -57.93
CA ALA A 819 50.84 -36.60 -57.51
C ALA A 819 50.45 -37.53 -58.67
N ALA A 820 50.72 -38.82 -58.52
CA ALA A 820 50.47 -39.82 -59.56
C ALA A 820 48.97 -39.98 -59.80
N GLY A 821 48.54 -39.95 -61.06
CA GLY A 821 47.12 -40.00 -61.45
C GLY A 821 46.48 -38.63 -61.69
N GLU A 822 47.08 -37.57 -61.14
CA GLU A 822 46.49 -36.24 -61.13
C GLU A 822 46.87 -35.39 -62.33
N THR A 823 46.06 -34.37 -62.64
CA THR A 823 46.30 -33.48 -63.78
C THR A 823 46.28 -32.01 -63.38
N LEU A 824 47.37 -31.31 -63.68
CA LEU A 824 47.46 -29.86 -63.62
C LEU A 824 47.58 -29.30 -65.04
N THR A 825 46.64 -28.45 -65.45
CA THR A 825 46.60 -27.85 -66.78
C THR A 825 46.77 -26.33 -66.73
N PHE A 826 47.66 -25.80 -67.55
CA PHE A 826 47.86 -24.37 -67.75
C PHE A 826 47.65 -23.98 -69.21
N SER A 827 46.77 -23.03 -69.50
CA SER A 827 46.63 -22.43 -70.83
C SER A 827 47.37 -21.09 -70.91
N ASN A 828 46.67 -19.96 -70.86
CA ASN A 828 47.22 -18.61 -71.10
C ASN A 828 47.72 -17.95 -69.80
N VAL A 829 48.29 -18.76 -68.90
CA VAL A 829 48.66 -18.36 -67.52
C VAL A 829 50.13 -17.95 -67.47
N ALA A 830 50.46 -16.89 -66.73
CA ALA A 830 51.84 -16.62 -66.33
C ALA A 830 52.22 -17.57 -65.19
N TYR A 831 52.99 -18.61 -65.49
CA TYR A 831 53.41 -19.63 -64.53
C TYR A 831 54.87 -19.39 -64.11
N THR A 832 55.16 -19.41 -62.81
CA THR A 832 56.51 -19.36 -62.27
C THR A 832 56.68 -20.35 -61.12
N SER A 833 57.52 -21.37 -61.31
CA SER A 833 58.09 -22.14 -60.19
C SER A 833 59.53 -21.71 -59.99
N THR A 834 59.94 -21.36 -58.76
CA THR A 834 61.33 -21.00 -58.47
C THR A 834 62.18 -22.20 -58.02
N GLY A 835 61.53 -23.21 -57.45
CA GLY A 835 62.08 -24.49 -57.03
C GLY A 835 61.84 -25.61 -58.06
N THR A 836 61.68 -26.85 -57.58
CA THR A 836 61.48 -28.01 -58.46
C THR A 836 60.00 -28.23 -58.75
N THR A 837 59.67 -28.33 -60.03
CA THR A 837 58.40 -28.86 -60.52
C THR A 837 58.51 -30.37 -60.70
N THR A 838 57.98 -31.14 -59.76
CA THR A 838 57.95 -32.61 -59.74
C THR A 838 56.64 -33.12 -60.34
N VAL A 839 56.72 -33.84 -61.45
CA VAL A 839 55.58 -34.38 -62.19
C VAL A 839 55.55 -35.90 -62.00
N ASN A 840 54.72 -36.39 -61.07
CA ASN A 840 54.37 -37.81 -60.95
C ASN A 840 53.09 -38.17 -61.71
N GLY A 841 52.17 -37.21 -61.85
CA GLY A 841 50.94 -37.30 -62.67
C GLY A 841 51.13 -36.64 -64.04
N THR A 842 50.21 -35.77 -64.43
CA THR A 842 50.23 -35.05 -65.72
C THR A 842 50.30 -33.55 -65.52
N LEU A 843 51.29 -32.92 -66.17
CA LEU A 843 51.36 -31.47 -66.35
C LEU A 843 51.06 -31.13 -67.83
N ASN A 844 49.95 -30.45 -68.10
CA ASN A 844 49.60 -29.97 -69.43
C ASN A 844 49.83 -28.47 -69.56
N VAL A 845 50.53 -28.06 -70.62
CA VAL A 845 50.69 -26.66 -71.04
C VAL A 845 50.03 -26.50 -72.41
N THR A 846 48.84 -25.90 -72.42
CA THR A 846 47.93 -25.89 -73.57
C THR A 846 47.80 -24.54 -74.26
N GLY A 847 48.34 -23.46 -73.69
CA GLY A 847 48.28 -22.10 -74.23
C GLY A 847 49.64 -21.55 -74.62
N ALA A 848 49.66 -20.67 -75.62
CA ALA A 848 50.88 -20.06 -76.16
C ALA A 848 51.33 -18.81 -75.37
N SER A 849 50.42 -18.14 -74.66
CA SER A 849 50.65 -16.87 -73.98
C SER A 849 50.87 -17.03 -72.47
N GLY A 850 51.42 -15.99 -71.85
CA GLY A 850 51.88 -16.00 -70.45
C GLY A 850 53.26 -16.63 -70.31
N THR A 851 54.15 -15.99 -69.54
CA THR A 851 55.50 -16.48 -69.27
C THR A 851 55.44 -17.85 -68.58
N LYS A 852 56.25 -18.81 -69.01
CA LYS A 852 56.38 -20.13 -68.37
C LYS A 852 57.80 -20.28 -67.83
N ALA A 853 57.98 -19.97 -66.56
CA ALA A 853 59.26 -20.04 -65.87
C ALA A 853 59.26 -21.23 -64.88
N PHE A 854 60.31 -22.03 -64.92
CA PHE A 854 60.53 -23.17 -64.04
C PHE A 854 61.88 -23.02 -63.36
N GLY A 855 61.99 -23.50 -62.12
CA GLY A 855 63.26 -23.69 -61.45
C GLY A 855 63.92 -24.93 -62.04
N SER A 856 63.70 -26.08 -61.43
CA SER A 856 64.01 -27.39 -62.05
C SER A 856 62.73 -28.09 -62.50
N ILE A 857 62.81 -28.96 -63.51
CA ILE A 857 61.71 -29.83 -63.93
C ILE A 857 62.14 -31.28 -63.69
N LEU A 858 61.41 -32.01 -62.86
CA LEU A 858 61.61 -33.43 -62.62
C LEU A 858 60.35 -34.19 -63.05
N VAL A 859 60.43 -34.93 -64.15
CA VAL A 859 59.36 -35.84 -64.57
C VAL A 859 59.72 -37.25 -64.09
N ASN A 860 58.98 -37.78 -63.13
CA ASN A 860 59.24 -39.11 -62.58
C ASN A 860 58.68 -40.22 -63.47
N SER A 861 59.06 -41.47 -63.20
CA SER A 861 58.50 -42.64 -63.90
C SER A 861 56.99 -42.69 -63.70
N GLY A 862 56.23 -42.72 -64.80
CA GLY A 862 54.76 -42.63 -64.81
C GLY A 862 54.21 -41.20 -64.97
N GLY A 863 55.05 -40.17 -64.77
CA GLY A 863 54.70 -38.78 -64.99
C GLY A 863 54.66 -38.40 -66.47
N ASN A 864 53.84 -37.41 -66.81
CA ASN A 864 53.66 -36.89 -68.17
C ASN A 864 53.71 -35.37 -68.22
N TYR A 865 54.73 -34.82 -68.88
CA TYR A 865 54.85 -33.39 -69.18
C TYR A 865 54.44 -33.15 -70.64
N ASN A 866 53.33 -32.46 -70.87
CA ASN A 866 52.76 -32.25 -72.19
C ASN A 866 52.67 -30.77 -72.56
N VAL A 867 53.27 -30.39 -73.68
CA VAL A 867 53.10 -29.07 -74.29
C VAL A 867 52.34 -29.24 -75.62
N THR A 868 51.15 -28.64 -75.72
CA THR A 868 50.30 -28.78 -76.92
C THR A 868 50.21 -27.52 -77.78
N GLN A 869 50.76 -26.40 -77.32
CA GLN A 869 50.90 -25.16 -78.10
C GLN A 869 52.32 -24.57 -77.95
N PRO A 870 52.90 -23.95 -78.98
CA PRO A 870 54.22 -23.33 -78.87
C PRO A 870 54.22 -22.17 -77.87
N SER A 871 55.12 -22.22 -76.88
CA SER A 871 55.32 -21.15 -75.88
C SER A 871 56.82 -21.01 -75.55
N PRO A 872 57.31 -19.81 -75.19
CA PRO A 872 58.66 -19.67 -74.65
C PRO A 872 58.72 -20.16 -73.19
N PHE A 873 59.65 -21.07 -72.93
CA PHE A 873 59.92 -21.62 -71.61
C PHE A 873 61.27 -21.11 -71.10
N THR A 874 61.35 -20.76 -69.83
CA THR A 874 62.61 -20.46 -69.14
C THR A 874 62.79 -21.48 -68.02
N VAL A 875 63.93 -22.16 -67.99
CA VAL A 875 64.27 -23.11 -66.92
C VAL A 875 65.59 -22.69 -66.30
N SER A 876 65.58 -22.35 -65.02
CA SER A 876 66.77 -21.81 -64.34
C SER A 876 67.65 -22.89 -63.71
N GLY A 877 67.10 -24.07 -63.44
CA GLY A 877 67.76 -25.29 -62.95
C GLY A 877 67.69 -26.44 -63.95
N ASP A 878 67.73 -27.69 -63.45
CA ASP A 878 67.89 -28.88 -64.29
C ASP A 878 66.56 -29.40 -64.85
N ILE A 879 66.61 -30.05 -66.01
CA ILE A 879 65.50 -30.88 -66.52
C ILE A 879 65.89 -32.34 -66.38
N THR A 880 65.19 -33.11 -65.56
CA THR A 880 65.36 -34.57 -65.41
C THR A 880 64.09 -35.27 -65.86
N ASN A 881 64.17 -36.13 -66.89
CA ASN A 881 63.03 -36.90 -67.38
C ASN A 881 63.23 -38.42 -67.24
N ASN A 882 62.47 -39.02 -66.32
CA ASN A 882 62.31 -40.46 -66.14
C ASN A 882 60.93 -40.96 -66.61
N GLY A 883 60.08 -40.09 -67.17
CA GLY A 883 58.72 -40.38 -67.65
C GLY A 883 58.50 -39.96 -69.11
N THR A 884 57.31 -39.46 -69.41
CA THR A 884 56.95 -38.94 -70.74
C THR A 884 57.14 -37.43 -70.78
N PHE A 885 57.95 -36.95 -71.73
CA PHE A 885 58.20 -35.52 -71.93
C PHE A 885 57.88 -35.14 -73.38
N THR A 886 56.69 -34.57 -73.60
CA THR A 886 56.25 -34.02 -74.88
C THR A 886 56.52 -32.51 -74.90
N GLY A 887 57.78 -32.14 -75.17
CA GLY A 887 58.26 -30.76 -75.01
C GLY A 887 57.76 -29.74 -76.04
N CYS A 888 57.14 -30.15 -77.15
CA CYS A 888 56.58 -29.24 -78.16
C CYS A 888 55.56 -29.94 -79.08
N PRO A 889 54.50 -29.28 -79.55
CA PRO A 889 53.64 -29.84 -80.60
C PRO A 889 54.39 -29.99 -81.92
N GLY A 890 53.95 -30.92 -82.77
CA GLY A 890 54.54 -31.18 -84.09
C GLY A 890 54.42 -30.04 -85.12
N PHE A 891 53.91 -28.87 -84.74
CA PHE A 891 53.79 -27.65 -85.53
C PHE A 891 54.22 -26.43 -84.70
N GLY A 892 55.14 -25.62 -85.21
CA GLY A 892 55.71 -24.46 -84.51
C GLY A 892 57.07 -24.74 -83.83
N THR A 893 57.59 -23.77 -83.09
CA THR A 893 58.87 -23.86 -82.36
C THR A 893 58.65 -23.53 -80.88
N CYS A 894 59.01 -24.46 -79.99
CA CYS A 894 59.10 -24.21 -78.55
C CYS A 894 60.56 -23.97 -78.19
N THR A 895 60.84 -22.85 -77.53
CA THR A 895 62.20 -22.49 -77.11
C THR A 895 62.29 -22.66 -75.60
N TYR A 896 63.16 -23.55 -75.16
CA TYR A 896 63.55 -23.68 -73.75
C TYR A 896 64.85 -22.92 -73.55
N THR A 897 64.78 -21.81 -72.82
CA THR A 897 65.94 -21.02 -72.44
C THR A 897 66.48 -21.55 -71.12
N LEU A 898 67.63 -22.20 -71.20
CA LEU A 898 68.35 -22.79 -70.08
C LEU A 898 69.36 -21.79 -69.50
N SER A 899 69.57 -21.80 -68.19
CA SER A 899 70.59 -20.98 -67.54
C SER A 899 72.01 -21.52 -67.85
N SER A 900 73.06 -20.71 -67.65
CA SER A 900 74.44 -21.16 -67.88
C SER A 900 74.91 -22.26 -66.93
N THR A 901 74.09 -22.63 -65.94
CA THR A 901 74.39 -23.62 -64.89
C THR A 901 73.48 -24.85 -64.92
N SER A 902 72.46 -24.88 -65.78
CA SER A 902 71.51 -26.00 -65.87
C SER A 902 72.05 -27.19 -66.69
N GLY A 903 71.85 -28.40 -66.19
CA GLY A 903 72.02 -29.67 -66.90
C GLY A 903 70.73 -30.21 -67.53
N LEU A 904 70.88 -31.00 -68.60
CA LEU A 904 69.84 -31.81 -69.25
C LEU A 904 70.05 -33.29 -68.96
#